data_AF-A0A160PAW4-F1
#
_entry.id   AF-A0A160PAW4-F1
#
_cell.length_a   1.000
_cell.length_b   1.000
_cell.length_c   1.000
_cell.angle_alpha   90.00
_cell.angle_beta   90.00
_cell.angle_gamma   90.00
#
_symmetry.space_group_name_H-M   'P 1'
#
loop_
_entity.id
_entity.type
_entity.pdbx_description
1 polymer ?
#
loop_
_entity_poly.entity_id
_entity_poly.type
_entity_poly.pdbx_seq_one_letter_code
_entity_poly.pdbx_strand_id
1 'polypeptide(L)'
;MHFRAWALAGLLGSSVIATPGRADEATFYRGTHICNGERLLDDWEFQPSGSRFRVFYRKVEGTSFQTLELTASPAGEEVVLSDQRGRPWVAARIASGGDRIQGRWLTYQGRPQSECEPFTLERTRSAKARMDALFTLLGTADPTVETARKVATEQQRLPPIALLPELDQQIDRQHYAEAAPAFWKRYYEAERKRLSESPIETQADRERLVAAMRAATTAEVTPQDSLDRDGTAREAALAFLRTVADRLAAGGRPLEALPADGLCERLAGFGYIDTDRLELAVGLPAEYWDRAFTEDLIRKAQVCREGRAVVQLLTQTYPEIEKRRKVAAWLREQRNRLLALPLSLSSFRETSGLSLSHEELRRNDVTRAAYERFIGASLEPRRKALEEAAAREIQASFAADNPASLPLGQARSRCEQWVGRQWGNDALARLYRTCTNAADTYVEGAIRRSFQAQVERIEAAPKTFEGLRTHNWFQMETGDLGGAYPSAAVSAEFNGKVASARAEAARTAKGEVEQAFASADPLAEAPEPPILQCGRDLMTSDDTLRPLVQACREGSQTLATRREEARCKQALKASGAGDGLAAGTIRTSAAAQTGLPVRKLVCGGARQRVSVTFPTSGMLWWSKQYMQIHLPEEARQTPSGTIRWLIEPVGGSKSDWALTRIESKTIDLPVPQEILLACLAQQGFCR
;
A
#
# COMPACT_ATOMS: atom_id res chain seq x y z
N MET A 1 11.43 85.29 -44.44
CA MET A 1 12.08 84.62 -43.30
C MET A 1 11.03 84.38 -42.22
N HIS A 2 10.38 83.21 -42.19
CA HIS A 2 9.57 82.68 -41.08
C HIS A 2 8.87 81.42 -41.57
N PHE A 3 9.55 80.27 -41.56
CA PHE A 3 8.95 78.93 -41.67
C PHE A 3 10.07 77.94 -41.40
N ARG A 4 10.08 77.30 -40.21
CA ARG A 4 10.76 76.02 -39.86
C ARG A 4 10.89 75.86 -38.34
N ALA A 5 9.82 75.32 -37.73
CA ALA A 5 9.82 74.81 -36.36
C ALA A 5 8.82 73.62 -36.19
N TRP A 6 8.40 72.97 -37.28
CA TRP A 6 7.32 71.98 -37.26
C TRP A 6 7.75 70.53 -37.00
N ALA A 7 9.05 70.21 -37.13
CA ALA A 7 9.53 68.83 -36.96
C ALA A 7 9.54 68.35 -35.49
N LEU A 8 9.76 69.25 -34.51
CA LEU A 8 9.55 68.94 -33.09
C LEU A 8 8.07 69.07 -32.68
N ALA A 9 7.31 69.92 -33.37
CA ALA A 9 5.89 70.15 -33.08
C ALA A 9 5.01 68.95 -33.45
N GLY A 10 5.42 68.07 -34.37
CA GLY A 10 4.67 66.83 -34.65
C GLY A 10 4.59 65.88 -33.44
N LEU A 11 5.61 65.87 -32.57
CA LEU A 11 5.62 65.11 -31.32
C LEU A 11 4.92 65.85 -30.15
N LEU A 12 4.81 67.19 -30.23
CA LEU A 12 4.22 68.04 -29.19
C LEU A 12 2.83 68.63 -29.55
N GLY A 13 2.31 68.29 -30.73
CA GLY A 13 1.19 69.00 -31.37
C GLY A 13 0.06 68.08 -31.82
N SER A 14 -0.33 67.12 -30.97
CA SER A 14 -1.69 66.58 -31.00
C SER A 14 -2.50 67.23 -29.89
N SER A 15 -2.76 68.53 -30.02
CA SER A 15 -3.67 69.27 -29.15
C SER A 15 -4.80 69.84 -29.98
N VAL A 16 -5.87 69.04 -30.14
CA VAL A 16 -7.20 69.57 -30.46
C VAL A 16 -8.15 69.01 -29.40
N ILE A 17 -8.55 69.92 -28.50
CA ILE A 17 -9.65 69.84 -27.53
C ILE A 17 -9.45 68.84 -26.37
N ALA A 18 -8.99 69.39 -25.25
CA ALA A 18 -9.22 68.99 -23.86
C ALA A 18 -9.57 67.52 -23.56
N THR A 19 -8.54 66.72 -23.29
CA THR A 19 -8.55 65.77 -22.17
C THR A 19 -7.25 65.99 -21.39
N PRO A 20 -7.30 66.32 -20.08
CA PRO A 20 -6.08 66.51 -19.29
C PRO A 20 -5.51 65.12 -18.96
N GLY A 21 -4.28 64.83 -19.42
CA GLY A 21 -3.55 63.65 -18.93
C GLY A 21 -2.51 62.98 -19.84
N ARG A 22 -2.27 63.43 -21.09
CA ARG A 22 -1.46 62.65 -22.04
C ARG A 22 -0.13 63.25 -22.52
N ALA A 23 0.30 64.39 -21.99
CA ALA A 23 1.41 65.16 -22.57
C ALA A 23 2.83 64.80 -22.08
N ASP A 24 3.00 63.80 -21.22
CA ASP A 24 4.31 63.44 -20.65
C ASP A 24 4.62 61.93 -20.68
N GLU A 25 3.91 61.17 -21.52
CA GLU A 25 4.10 59.72 -21.63
C GLU A 25 5.28 59.42 -22.57
N ALA A 26 6.26 58.65 -22.07
CA ALA A 26 7.39 58.21 -22.87
C ALA A 26 6.94 57.38 -24.08
N THR A 27 7.63 57.54 -25.22
CA THR A 27 7.38 56.73 -26.42
C THR A 27 8.54 55.79 -26.68
N PHE A 28 8.22 54.58 -27.14
CA PHE A 28 9.20 53.51 -27.30
C PHE A 28 9.33 53.13 -28.77
N TYR A 29 10.55 52.91 -29.21
CA TYR A 29 10.88 52.50 -30.57
C TYR A 29 11.80 51.30 -30.55
N ARG A 30 11.72 50.49 -31.60
CA ARG A 30 12.54 49.30 -31.74
C ARG A 30 12.91 49.05 -33.19
N GLY A 31 14.10 48.51 -33.42
CA GLY A 31 14.53 48.08 -34.74
C GLY A 31 15.76 47.20 -34.71
N THR A 32 16.36 47.02 -35.88
CA THR A 32 17.67 46.39 -36.04
C THR A 32 18.48 47.16 -37.06
N HIS A 33 19.79 47.15 -36.91
CA HIS A 33 20.71 47.68 -37.92
C HIS A 33 21.99 46.85 -37.98
N ILE A 34 22.83 47.09 -39.00
CA ILE A 34 24.13 46.45 -39.14
C ILE A 34 25.22 47.48 -38.85
N CYS A 35 26.15 47.14 -37.96
CA CYS A 35 27.36 47.92 -37.70
C CYS A 35 28.55 46.97 -37.60
N ASN A 36 29.67 47.30 -38.25
CA ASN A 36 30.88 46.47 -38.27
C ASN A 36 30.63 45.02 -38.75
N GLY A 37 29.66 44.84 -39.67
CA GLY A 37 29.25 43.52 -40.15
C GLY A 37 28.40 42.71 -39.17
N GLU A 38 28.06 43.27 -38.00
CA GLU A 38 27.24 42.61 -36.99
C GLU A 38 25.84 43.18 -36.96
N ARG A 39 24.84 42.30 -36.82
CA ARG A 39 23.45 42.69 -36.66
C ARG A 39 23.19 43.07 -35.20
N LEU A 40 22.74 44.30 -35.00
CA LEU A 40 22.40 44.89 -33.71
C LEU A 40 20.87 45.02 -33.56
N LEU A 41 20.39 44.85 -32.33
CA LEU A 41 19.02 45.15 -31.89
C LEU A 41 19.01 46.49 -31.17
N ASP A 42 18.02 47.31 -31.47
CA ASP A 42 17.83 48.63 -30.87
C ASP A 42 16.52 48.71 -30.09
N ASP A 43 16.58 49.23 -28.87
CA ASP A 43 15.42 49.60 -28.06
C ASP A 43 15.62 51.02 -27.52
N TRP A 44 14.73 51.93 -27.92
CA TRP A 44 14.85 53.36 -27.66
C TRP A 44 13.65 53.85 -26.86
N GLU A 45 13.91 54.64 -25.84
CA GLU A 45 12.90 55.38 -25.06
C GLU A 45 13.06 56.87 -25.32
N PHE A 46 12.00 57.55 -25.76
CA PHE A 46 11.94 58.99 -25.92
C PHE A 46 11.11 59.63 -24.81
N GLN A 47 11.73 60.56 -24.07
CA GLN A 47 11.13 61.33 -22.99
C GLN A 47 10.86 62.78 -23.47
N PRO A 48 9.59 63.17 -23.68
CA PRO A 48 9.24 64.47 -24.28
C PRO A 48 9.68 65.68 -23.44
N SER A 49 9.52 65.63 -22.11
CA SER A 49 9.83 66.72 -21.18
C SER A 49 11.29 67.17 -21.18
N GLY A 50 12.21 66.31 -21.62
CA GLY A 50 13.63 66.62 -21.76
C GLY A 50 14.18 66.53 -23.17
N SER A 51 13.34 66.24 -24.18
CA SER A 51 13.78 65.86 -25.54
C SER A 51 14.92 64.82 -25.51
N ARG A 52 14.82 63.86 -24.59
CA ARG A 52 15.89 62.89 -24.28
C ARG A 52 15.56 61.53 -24.85
N PHE A 53 16.57 60.87 -25.40
CA PHE A 53 16.55 59.49 -25.84
C PHE A 53 17.44 58.64 -24.93
N ARG A 54 16.91 57.55 -24.40
CA ARG A 54 17.71 56.46 -23.84
C ARG A 54 17.79 55.37 -24.90
N VAL A 55 18.98 55.18 -25.44
CA VAL A 55 19.25 54.27 -26.55
C VAL A 55 19.96 53.04 -26.01
N PHE A 56 19.33 51.88 -26.21
CA PHE A 56 19.91 50.59 -25.87
C PHE A 56 20.16 49.83 -27.15
N TYR A 57 21.36 49.27 -27.29
CA TYR A 57 21.65 48.38 -28.39
C TYR A 57 22.55 47.22 -27.99
N ARG A 58 22.35 46.07 -28.65
CA ARG A 58 23.14 44.85 -28.43
C ARG A 58 23.30 44.05 -29.70
N LYS A 59 24.32 43.20 -29.78
CA LYS A 59 24.40 42.17 -30.83
C LYS A 59 23.23 41.22 -30.67
N VAL A 60 22.64 40.77 -31.78
CA VAL A 60 21.55 39.76 -31.77
C VAL A 60 22.00 38.50 -31.03
N GLU A 61 23.28 38.12 -31.17
CA GLU A 61 23.87 36.94 -30.54
C GLU A 61 24.64 37.26 -29.23
N GLY A 62 24.66 38.53 -28.82
CA GLY A 62 25.41 38.99 -27.67
C GLY A 62 24.57 39.01 -26.38
N THR A 63 25.22 38.73 -25.26
CA THR A 63 24.61 38.80 -23.91
C THR A 63 24.77 40.17 -23.26
N SER A 64 25.68 41.01 -23.76
CA SER A 64 25.90 42.37 -23.29
C SER A 64 25.19 43.40 -24.15
N PHE A 65 24.76 44.49 -23.53
CA PHE A 65 24.15 45.64 -24.20
C PHE A 65 24.92 46.92 -23.85
N GLN A 66 24.82 47.91 -24.74
CA GLN A 66 25.32 49.25 -24.50
C GLN A 66 24.14 50.19 -24.28
N THR A 67 24.36 51.24 -23.49
CA THR A 67 23.35 52.26 -23.18
C THR A 67 23.93 53.64 -23.45
N LEU A 68 23.17 54.48 -24.13
CA LEU A 68 23.49 55.88 -24.37
C LEU A 68 22.33 56.76 -23.92
N GLU A 69 22.65 57.88 -23.28
CA GLU A 69 21.69 58.95 -23.01
C GLU A 69 21.99 60.11 -23.95
N LEU A 70 21.06 60.38 -24.86
CA LEU A 70 21.23 61.38 -25.91
C LEU A 70 20.15 62.45 -25.81
N THR A 71 20.50 63.70 -26.08
CA THR A 71 19.56 64.82 -26.12
C THR A 71 19.36 65.26 -27.56
N ALA A 72 18.10 65.41 -27.97
CA ALA A 72 17.72 65.83 -29.30
C ALA A 72 17.89 67.34 -29.50
N SER A 73 18.56 67.73 -30.58
CA SER A 73 18.68 69.12 -31.04
C SER A 73 18.25 69.22 -32.50
N PRO A 74 17.44 70.23 -32.88
CA PRO A 74 16.99 70.39 -34.26
C PRO A 74 18.14 70.76 -35.20
N ALA A 75 18.21 70.11 -36.36
CA ALA A 75 19.22 70.34 -37.40
C ALA A 75 18.57 70.29 -38.79
N GLY A 76 17.85 71.36 -39.17
CA GLY A 76 17.13 71.42 -40.43
C GLY A 76 15.89 70.51 -40.44
N GLU A 77 15.87 69.54 -41.35
CA GLU A 77 14.81 68.50 -41.43
C GLU A 77 15.14 67.23 -40.63
N GLU A 78 16.33 67.18 -40.03
CA GLU A 78 16.80 66.09 -39.17
C GLU A 78 16.92 66.59 -37.72
N VAL A 79 17.02 65.65 -36.80
CA VAL A 79 17.34 65.85 -35.39
C VAL A 79 18.69 65.20 -35.13
N VAL A 80 19.61 65.93 -34.50
CA VAL A 80 20.89 65.39 -34.06
C VAL A 80 20.78 65.02 -32.59
N LEU A 81 21.12 63.78 -32.27
CA LEU A 81 21.15 63.28 -30.90
C LEU A 81 22.60 63.30 -30.40
N SER A 82 22.84 64.04 -29.32
CA SER A 82 24.17 64.23 -28.74
C SER A 82 24.22 63.78 -27.28
N ASP A 83 25.39 63.31 -26.83
CA ASP A 83 25.59 62.95 -25.41
C ASP A 83 25.63 64.18 -24.49
N GLN A 84 25.74 63.94 -23.18
CA GLN A 84 25.83 65.01 -22.17
C GLN A 84 27.02 65.98 -22.36
N ARG A 85 28.03 65.59 -23.14
CA ARG A 85 29.20 66.43 -23.49
C ARG A 85 29.00 67.18 -24.81
N GLY A 86 27.82 67.07 -25.43
CA GLY A 86 27.49 67.68 -26.71
C GLY A 86 28.08 66.95 -27.92
N ARG A 87 28.65 65.74 -27.76
CA ARG A 87 29.20 64.98 -28.88
C ARG A 87 28.07 64.33 -29.68
N PRO A 88 28.00 64.50 -31.01
CA PRO A 88 26.94 63.93 -31.83
C PRO A 88 27.12 62.41 -31.98
N TRP A 89 26.02 61.67 -31.88
CA TRP A 89 25.99 60.21 -32.03
C TRP A 89 25.05 59.73 -33.12
N VAL A 90 23.94 60.43 -33.36
CA VAL A 90 22.93 60.03 -34.34
C VAL A 90 22.39 61.25 -35.07
N ALA A 91 22.18 61.12 -36.38
CA ALA A 91 21.27 61.99 -37.13
C ALA A 91 20.01 61.19 -37.49
N ALA A 92 18.84 61.69 -37.11
CA ALA A 92 17.57 60.99 -37.29
C ALA A 92 16.47 61.90 -37.84
N ARG A 93 15.61 61.33 -38.68
CA ARG A 93 14.35 61.91 -39.13
C ARG A 93 13.21 61.13 -38.49
N ILE A 94 12.31 61.84 -37.82
CA ILE A 94 11.11 61.29 -37.20
C ILE A 94 9.96 61.49 -38.18
N ALA A 95 9.24 60.42 -38.52
CA ALA A 95 8.07 60.51 -39.38
C ALA A 95 7.00 61.41 -38.75
N SER A 96 6.19 62.07 -39.58
CA SER A 96 5.17 63.04 -39.14
C SER A 96 4.12 62.44 -38.19
N GLY A 97 3.91 61.12 -38.21
CA GLY A 97 3.03 60.41 -37.27
C GLY A 97 3.70 59.90 -35.99
N GLY A 98 5.02 60.10 -35.83
CA GLY A 98 5.79 59.58 -34.70
C GLY A 98 5.80 58.05 -34.61
N ASP A 99 5.47 57.36 -35.69
CA ASP A 99 5.38 55.91 -35.81
C ASP A 99 6.72 55.28 -36.20
N ARG A 100 7.62 56.06 -36.81
CA ARG A 100 8.90 55.59 -37.32
C ARG A 100 10.01 56.61 -37.13
N ILE A 101 11.21 56.12 -36.81
CA ILE A 101 12.46 56.89 -36.80
C ILE A 101 13.39 56.29 -37.85
N GLN A 102 13.90 57.12 -38.75
CA GLN A 102 14.92 56.73 -39.72
C GLN A 102 16.19 57.52 -39.41
N GLY A 103 17.33 56.85 -39.25
CA GLY A 103 18.55 57.55 -38.86
C GLY A 103 19.82 56.87 -39.27
N ARG A 104 20.94 57.50 -38.91
CA ARG A 104 22.28 57.00 -39.14
C ARG A 104 23.17 57.33 -37.94
N TRP A 105 24.07 56.42 -37.62
CA TRP A 105 25.10 56.62 -36.61
C TRP A 105 26.17 57.60 -37.12
N LEU A 106 26.69 58.40 -36.20
CA LEU A 106 27.69 59.44 -36.46
C LEU A 106 28.97 59.15 -35.68
N THR A 107 30.10 59.51 -36.28
CA THR A 107 31.40 59.64 -35.63
C THR A 107 31.41 60.82 -34.66
N TYR A 108 32.42 60.88 -33.77
CA TYR A 108 32.59 62.00 -32.82
C TYR A 108 32.70 63.39 -33.47
N GLN A 109 33.04 63.45 -34.77
CA GLN A 109 33.11 64.68 -35.57
C GLN A 109 31.78 65.03 -36.26
N GLY A 110 30.71 64.25 -36.04
CA GLY A 110 29.39 64.45 -36.64
C GLY A 110 29.26 63.93 -38.09
N ARG A 111 30.26 63.21 -38.62
CA ARG A 111 30.18 62.58 -39.94
C ARG A 111 29.52 61.21 -39.85
N PRO A 112 28.77 60.76 -40.88
CA PRO A 112 28.21 59.40 -40.92
C PRO A 112 29.28 58.33 -40.67
N GLN A 113 28.94 57.34 -39.85
CA GLN A 113 29.81 56.22 -39.54
C GLN A 113 29.75 55.20 -40.69
N SER A 114 30.86 55.00 -41.40
CA SER A 114 30.92 54.22 -42.66
C SER A 114 30.62 52.74 -42.49
N GLU A 115 30.96 52.20 -41.33
CA GLU A 115 30.81 50.80 -40.94
C GLU A 115 29.40 50.47 -40.44
N CYS A 116 28.51 51.47 -40.35
CA CYS A 116 27.14 51.35 -39.87
C CYS A 116 26.14 51.70 -40.96
N GLU A 117 25.21 50.79 -41.22
CA GLU A 117 24.10 51.05 -42.13
C GLU A 117 23.09 52.01 -41.50
N PRO A 118 22.36 52.81 -42.31
CA PRO A 118 21.20 53.53 -41.85
C PRO A 118 20.18 52.57 -41.20
N PHE A 119 19.52 53.03 -40.15
CA PHE A 119 18.57 52.22 -39.39
C PHE A 119 17.14 52.75 -39.54
N THR A 120 16.18 51.85 -39.31
CA THR A 120 14.75 52.19 -39.16
C THR A 120 14.23 51.58 -37.86
N LEU A 121 13.61 52.41 -37.03
CA LEU A 121 12.94 52.00 -35.80
C LEU A 121 11.45 52.23 -35.93
N GLU A 122 10.66 51.30 -35.45
CA GLU A 122 9.20 51.38 -35.43
C GLU A 122 8.69 51.54 -34.00
N ARG A 123 7.60 52.29 -33.85
CA ARG A 123 6.98 52.51 -32.55
C ARG A 123 6.48 51.19 -31.97
N THR A 124 6.75 50.98 -30.69
CA THR A 124 6.41 49.75 -29.96
C THR A 124 5.82 50.06 -28.58
N ARG A 125 5.39 49.02 -27.88
CA ARG A 125 4.94 49.10 -26.48
C ARG A 125 6.14 49.29 -25.55
N SER A 126 5.89 49.78 -24.33
CA SER A 126 6.92 49.92 -23.30
C SER A 126 7.63 48.60 -23.02
N ALA A 127 8.87 48.67 -22.52
CA ALA A 127 9.62 47.48 -22.12
C ALA A 127 8.86 46.64 -21.08
N LYS A 128 8.21 47.29 -20.12
CA LYS A 128 7.36 46.64 -19.11
C LYS A 128 6.17 45.93 -19.74
N ALA A 129 5.43 46.57 -20.64
CA ALA A 129 4.28 45.95 -21.31
C ALA A 129 4.68 44.76 -22.18
N ARG A 130 5.88 44.77 -22.78
CA ARG A 130 6.44 43.62 -23.51
C ARG A 130 6.86 42.50 -22.56
N MET A 131 7.48 42.82 -21.43
CA MET A 131 7.84 41.84 -20.41
C MET A 131 6.59 41.17 -19.81
N ASP A 132 5.54 41.93 -19.51
CA ASP A 132 4.26 41.41 -19.00
C ASP A 132 3.55 40.50 -20.02
N ALA A 133 3.61 40.87 -21.31
CA ALA A 133 3.10 40.01 -22.38
C ALA A 133 3.89 38.69 -22.46
N LEU A 134 5.22 38.73 -22.30
CA LEU A 134 6.03 37.53 -22.22
C LEU A 134 5.69 36.69 -20.98
N PHE A 135 5.52 37.29 -19.80
CA PHE A 135 5.09 36.55 -18.60
C PHE A 135 3.73 35.89 -18.78
N THR A 136 2.81 36.54 -19.49
CA THR A 136 1.53 35.93 -19.86
C THR A 136 1.72 34.68 -20.73
N LEU A 137 2.60 34.74 -21.74
CA LEU A 137 2.95 33.58 -22.58
C LEU A 137 3.65 32.47 -21.76
N LEU A 138 4.63 32.84 -20.94
CA LEU A 138 5.35 31.94 -20.05
C LEU A 138 4.43 31.31 -18.99
N GLY A 139 3.30 31.94 -18.67
CA GLY A 139 2.27 31.44 -17.77
C GLY A 139 1.28 30.45 -18.41
N THR A 140 1.41 30.14 -19.71
CA THR A 140 0.51 29.20 -20.39
C THR A 140 0.56 27.82 -19.72
N ALA A 141 -0.60 27.29 -19.34
CA ALA A 141 -0.74 26.04 -18.62
C ALA A 141 -0.42 24.81 -19.49
N ASP A 142 -0.94 24.77 -20.72
CA ASP A 142 -0.67 23.73 -21.72
C ASP A 142 -0.05 24.33 -22.99
N PRO A 143 1.27 24.61 -22.99
CA PRO A 143 1.93 25.26 -24.12
C PRO A 143 2.03 24.33 -25.33
N THR A 144 1.73 24.85 -26.52
CA THR A 144 1.86 24.16 -27.81
C THR A 144 3.15 24.56 -28.55
N VAL A 145 3.46 23.90 -29.67
CA VAL A 145 4.56 24.31 -30.57
C VAL A 145 4.42 25.78 -31.00
N GLU A 146 3.20 26.24 -31.29
CA GLU A 146 2.95 27.65 -31.65
C GLU A 146 3.22 28.60 -30.48
N THR A 147 2.80 28.21 -29.26
CA THR A 147 3.10 28.98 -28.04
C THR A 147 4.60 29.06 -27.80
N ALA A 148 5.30 27.94 -27.94
CA ALA A 148 6.74 27.87 -27.73
C ALA A 148 7.52 28.69 -28.78
N ARG A 149 7.11 28.67 -30.05
CA ARG A 149 7.67 29.56 -31.10
C ARG A 149 7.47 31.03 -30.76
N LYS A 150 6.28 31.41 -30.28
CA LYS A 150 5.99 32.79 -29.84
C LYS A 150 6.87 33.19 -28.66
N VAL A 151 7.01 32.32 -27.65
CA VAL A 151 7.91 32.55 -26.50
C VAL A 151 9.35 32.71 -26.94
N ALA A 152 9.89 31.80 -27.77
CA ALA A 152 11.25 31.90 -28.29
C ALA A 152 11.48 33.23 -29.04
N THR A 153 10.53 33.59 -29.92
CA THR A 153 10.57 34.86 -30.66
C THR A 153 10.60 36.05 -29.71
N GLU A 154 9.73 36.11 -28.70
CA GLU A 154 9.71 37.21 -27.74
C GLU A 154 10.96 37.21 -26.83
N GLN A 155 11.51 36.05 -26.48
CA GLN A 155 12.73 35.92 -25.66
C GLN A 155 13.97 36.50 -26.37
N GLN A 156 14.17 36.22 -27.66
CA GLN A 156 15.26 36.82 -28.43
C GLN A 156 15.14 38.36 -28.52
N ARG A 157 13.90 38.83 -28.40
CA ARG A 157 13.48 40.21 -28.59
C ARG A 157 13.22 40.96 -27.28
N LEU A 158 13.58 40.32 -26.16
CA LEU A 158 13.40 40.84 -24.82
C LEU A 158 14.08 42.21 -24.68
N PRO A 159 13.35 43.24 -24.23
CA PRO A 159 13.99 44.49 -23.86
C PRO A 159 14.97 44.22 -22.70
N PRO A 160 16.12 44.91 -22.66
CA PRO A 160 16.99 44.91 -21.49
C PRO A 160 16.18 45.21 -20.21
N ILE A 161 16.44 44.45 -19.14
CA ILE A 161 15.79 44.69 -17.83
C ILE A 161 16.05 46.13 -17.35
N ALA A 162 17.16 46.75 -17.75
CA ALA A 162 17.47 48.15 -17.45
C ALA A 162 16.51 49.19 -18.06
N LEU A 163 15.69 48.80 -19.04
CA LEU A 163 14.59 49.61 -19.59
C LEU A 163 13.28 49.47 -18.80
N LEU A 164 13.24 48.59 -17.80
CA LEU A 164 12.12 48.52 -16.88
C LEU A 164 12.25 49.60 -15.79
N PRO A 165 11.13 50.08 -15.22
CA PRO A 165 11.17 50.96 -14.06
C PRO A 165 12.02 50.35 -12.94
N GLU A 166 12.79 51.18 -12.24
CA GLU A 166 13.86 50.75 -11.32
C GLU A 166 13.36 49.78 -10.24
N LEU A 167 12.13 49.99 -9.74
CA LEU A 167 11.51 49.13 -8.74
C LEU A 167 11.08 47.76 -9.29
N ASP A 168 10.83 47.65 -10.60
CA ASP A 168 10.42 46.40 -11.26
C ASP A 168 11.62 45.53 -11.65
N GLN A 169 12.81 46.13 -11.84
CA GLN A 169 13.97 45.44 -12.43
C GLN A 169 14.36 44.15 -11.70
N GLN A 170 14.40 44.17 -10.37
CA GLN A 170 14.80 42.99 -9.60
C GLN A 170 13.69 41.94 -9.53
N ILE A 171 12.42 42.36 -9.40
CA ILE A 171 11.26 41.47 -9.34
C ILE A 171 11.09 40.76 -10.68
N ASP A 172 11.08 41.49 -11.79
CA ASP A 172 10.91 40.91 -13.12
C ASP A 172 12.11 40.06 -13.52
N ARG A 173 13.33 40.38 -13.05
CA ARG A 173 14.51 39.51 -13.23
C ARG A 173 14.32 38.16 -12.55
N GLN A 174 13.88 38.15 -11.30
CA GLN A 174 13.61 36.93 -10.55
C GLN A 174 12.47 36.14 -11.18
N HIS A 175 11.36 36.81 -11.50
CA HIS A 175 10.21 36.18 -12.13
C HIS A 175 10.57 35.56 -13.48
N TYR A 176 11.38 36.23 -14.31
CA TYR A 176 11.85 35.67 -15.57
C TYR A 176 12.77 34.45 -15.39
N ALA A 177 13.70 34.52 -14.44
CA ALA A 177 14.61 33.42 -14.12
C ALA A 177 13.86 32.15 -13.67
N GLU A 178 12.67 32.28 -13.09
CA GLU A 178 11.80 31.17 -12.69
C GLU A 178 10.83 30.75 -13.81
N ALA A 179 10.13 31.71 -14.41
CA ALA A 179 9.05 31.46 -15.37
C ALA A 179 9.56 30.86 -16.68
N ALA A 180 10.71 31.32 -17.19
CA ALA A 180 11.24 30.83 -18.46
C ALA A 180 11.64 29.34 -18.41
N PRO A 181 12.50 28.88 -17.47
CA PRO A 181 12.80 27.45 -17.36
C PRO A 181 11.55 26.60 -17.07
N ALA A 182 10.64 27.10 -16.22
CA ALA A 182 9.39 26.39 -15.90
C ALA A 182 8.49 26.21 -17.13
N PHE A 183 8.36 27.23 -17.98
CA PHE A 183 7.63 27.15 -19.24
C PHE A 183 8.22 26.09 -20.17
N TRP A 184 9.53 26.14 -20.43
CA TRP A 184 10.18 25.23 -21.36
C TRP A 184 10.09 23.77 -20.89
N LYS A 185 10.23 23.53 -19.58
CA LYS A 185 9.98 22.21 -19.00
C LYS A 185 8.54 21.74 -19.25
N ARG A 186 7.53 22.57 -18.96
CA ARG A 186 6.11 22.24 -19.20
C ARG A 186 5.85 21.96 -20.67
N TYR A 187 6.43 22.73 -21.58
CA TYR A 187 6.33 22.50 -23.02
C TYR A 187 6.91 21.14 -23.42
N TYR A 188 8.12 20.81 -22.97
CA TYR A 188 8.71 19.52 -23.33
C TYR A 188 7.92 18.32 -22.79
N GLU A 189 7.40 18.43 -21.57
CA GLU A 189 6.55 17.39 -20.96
C GLU A 189 5.20 17.24 -21.69
N ALA A 190 4.53 18.36 -21.99
CA ALA A 190 3.25 18.37 -22.69
C ALA A 190 3.39 17.83 -24.13
N GLU A 191 4.43 18.25 -24.85
CA GLU A 191 4.66 17.81 -26.23
C GLU A 191 5.06 16.34 -26.29
N ARG A 192 5.92 15.87 -25.37
CA ARG A 192 6.22 14.43 -25.23
C ARG A 192 4.94 13.62 -25.04
N LYS A 193 4.04 14.09 -24.18
CA LYS A 193 2.74 13.43 -23.94
C LYS A 193 1.90 13.39 -25.22
N ARG A 194 1.71 14.53 -25.89
CA ARG A 194 0.97 14.63 -27.17
C ARG A 194 1.53 13.67 -28.23
N LEU A 195 2.85 13.67 -28.43
CA LEU A 195 3.50 12.78 -29.40
C LEU A 195 3.42 11.29 -29.00
N SER A 196 3.30 10.97 -27.70
CA SER A 196 3.16 9.59 -27.21
C SER A 196 1.72 9.05 -27.24
N GLU A 197 0.73 9.93 -27.22
CA GLU A 197 -0.70 9.57 -27.16
C GLU A 197 -1.42 9.74 -28.50
N SER A 198 -0.85 10.51 -29.45
CA SER A 198 -1.45 10.75 -30.77
C SER A 198 -1.74 9.44 -31.54
N PRO A 199 -2.85 9.33 -32.29
CA PRO A 199 -3.18 8.13 -33.06
C PRO A 199 -2.11 7.81 -34.14
N ILE A 200 -2.03 6.53 -34.54
CA ILE A 200 -1.17 6.04 -35.63
C ILE A 200 -1.86 5.01 -36.55
N GLU A 201 -3.17 4.84 -36.37
CA GLU A 201 -3.97 3.78 -37.00
C GLU A 201 -4.03 4.00 -38.51
N THR A 202 -4.32 5.22 -38.96
CA THR A 202 -4.42 5.57 -40.38
C THR A 202 -3.15 6.24 -40.92
N GLN A 203 -3.00 6.30 -42.24
CA GLN A 203 -1.89 7.03 -42.88
C GLN A 203 -1.93 8.53 -42.54
N ALA A 204 -3.12 9.14 -42.53
CA ALA A 204 -3.29 10.55 -42.16
C ALA A 204 -2.90 10.83 -40.70
N ASP A 205 -3.14 9.89 -39.78
CA ASP A 205 -2.69 10.02 -38.39
C ASP A 205 -1.16 10.03 -38.30
N ARG A 206 -0.51 9.12 -39.04
CA ARG A 206 0.96 9.02 -39.09
C ARG A 206 1.58 10.28 -39.66
N GLU A 207 1.05 10.81 -40.76
CA GLU A 207 1.53 12.05 -41.38
C GLU A 207 1.38 13.24 -40.44
N ARG A 208 0.24 13.36 -39.74
CA ARG A 208 0.03 14.40 -38.72
C ARG A 208 1.01 14.27 -37.56
N LEU A 209 1.26 13.05 -37.07
CA LEU A 209 2.23 12.80 -36.00
C LEU A 209 3.66 13.19 -36.42
N VAL A 210 4.06 12.81 -37.64
CA VAL A 210 5.38 13.17 -38.19
C VAL A 210 5.51 14.68 -38.37
N ALA A 211 4.47 15.36 -38.88
CA ALA A 211 4.47 16.81 -39.02
C ALA A 211 4.55 17.52 -37.66
N ALA A 212 3.82 17.05 -36.65
CA ALA A 212 3.87 17.58 -35.29
C ALA A 212 5.27 17.42 -34.67
N MET A 213 5.87 16.24 -34.78
CA MET A 213 7.23 15.99 -34.31
C MET A 213 8.24 16.90 -35.02
N ARG A 214 8.18 17.01 -36.35
CA ARG A 214 9.10 17.88 -37.12
C ARG A 214 8.97 19.34 -36.69
N ALA A 215 7.76 19.82 -36.44
CA ALA A 215 7.54 21.17 -35.95
C ALA A 215 8.10 21.38 -34.53
N ALA A 216 8.05 20.35 -33.68
CA ALA A 216 8.59 20.39 -32.32
C ALA A 216 10.13 20.26 -32.25
N THR A 217 10.78 19.77 -33.31
CA THR A 217 12.24 19.58 -33.39
C THR A 217 12.96 20.67 -34.17
N THR A 218 12.32 21.81 -34.47
CA THR A 218 12.97 22.92 -35.18
C THR A 218 13.69 23.88 -34.23
N ALA A 219 14.73 24.56 -34.72
CA ALA A 219 15.49 25.55 -33.95
C ALA A 219 14.61 26.72 -33.44
N GLU A 220 13.56 27.08 -34.18
CA GLU A 220 12.61 28.15 -33.81
C GLU A 220 11.84 27.89 -32.51
N VAL A 221 11.86 26.65 -32.03
CA VAL A 221 11.15 26.21 -30.83
C VAL A 221 12.13 25.95 -29.70
N THR A 222 13.17 26.79 -29.63
CA THR A 222 14.13 26.80 -28.52
C THR A 222 14.37 28.23 -28.04
N PRO A 223 14.75 28.43 -26.76
CA PRO A 223 15.02 29.75 -26.20
C PRO A 223 16.07 30.57 -26.97
N GLN A 224 16.98 29.90 -27.68
CA GLN A 224 18.13 30.53 -28.34
C GLN A 224 18.12 30.40 -29.87
N ASP A 225 16.99 30.02 -30.46
CA ASP A 225 16.89 29.70 -31.91
C ASP A 225 17.92 28.68 -32.39
N SER A 226 18.33 27.77 -31.51
CA SER A 226 19.45 26.89 -31.77
C SER A 226 19.34 25.64 -30.91
N LEU A 227 19.40 24.49 -31.56
CA LEU A 227 19.58 23.19 -30.91
C LEU A 227 21.06 22.92 -30.59
N ASP A 228 21.99 23.68 -31.16
CA ASP A 228 23.40 23.52 -30.85
C ASP A 228 23.75 24.18 -29.51
N ARG A 229 23.26 25.41 -29.32
CA ARG A 229 23.52 26.22 -28.11
C ARG A 229 22.65 25.85 -26.91
N ASP A 230 21.54 25.14 -27.13
CA ASP A 230 20.64 24.68 -26.07
C ASP A 230 20.64 23.15 -25.94
N GLY A 231 21.37 22.64 -24.95
CA GLY A 231 21.45 21.20 -24.66
C GLY A 231 20.13 20.58 -24.22
N THR A 232 19.31 21.31 -23.44
CA THR A 232 18.04 20.78 -22.94
C THR A 232 17.03 20.66 -24.07
N ALA A 233 16.95 21.67 -24.95
CA ALA A 233 16.12 21.63 -26.14
C ALA A 233 16.56 20.51 -27.10
N ARG A 234 17.87 20.31 -27.27
CA ARG A 234 18.42 19.22 -28.08
C ARG A 234 18.03 17.85 -27.55
N GLU A 235 18.17 17.61 -26.24
CA GLU A 235 17.76 16.36 -25.61
C GLU A 235 16.26 16.11 -25.75
N ALA A 236 15.43 17.13 -25.58
CA ALA A 236 13.98 17.04 -25.79
C ALA A 236 13.64 16.70 -27.25
N ALA A 237 14.28 17.37 -28.21
CA ALA A 237 14.08 17.11 -29.64
C ALA A 237 14.46 15.66 -30.02
N LEU A 238 15.58 15.15 -29.51
CA LEU A 238 15.97 13.74 -29.68
C LEU A 238 14.94 12.79 -29.07
N ALA A 239 14.42 13.11 -27.88
CA ALA A 239 13.39 12.31 -27.23
C ALA A 239 12.09 12.29 -28.05
N PHE A 240 11.67 13.41 -28.63
CA PHE A 240 10.52 13.48 -29.54
C PHE A 240 10.71 12.63 -30.79
N LEU A 241 11.86 12.78 -31.45
CA LEU A 241 12.23 12.01 -32.63
C LEU A 241 12.21 10.50 -32.34
N ARG A 242 12.85 10.08 -31.25
CA ARG A 242 12.91 8.69 -30.79
C ARG A 242 11.53 8.13 -30.45
N THR A 243 10.69 8.91 -29.75
CA THR A 243 9.30 8.53 -29.41
C THR A 243 8.51 8.23 -30.66
N VAL A 244 8.51 9.14 -31.65
CA VAL A 244 7.74 8.96 -32.88
C VAL A 244 8.30 7.81 -33.72
N ALA A 245 9.62 7.70 -33.87
CA ALA A 245 10.24 6.60 -34.60
C ALA A 245 9.85 5.23 -34.03
N ASP A 246 9.88 5.08 -32.71
CA ASP A 246 9.55 3.82 -32.03
C ASP A 246 8.07 3.45 -32.14
N ARG A 247 7.18 4.45 -32.10
CA ARG A 247 5.74 4.26 -32.30
C ARG A 247 5.41 3.84 -33.73
N LEU A 248 5.97 4.53 -34.71
CA LEU A 248 5.78 4.24 -36.13
C LEU A 248 6.32 2.85 -36.51
N ALA A 249 7.50 2.50 -36.00
CA ALA A 249 8.06 1.16 -36.18
C ALA A 249 7.19 0.06 -35.54
N ALA A 250 6.59 0.30 -34.36
CA ALA A 250 5.63 -0.62 -33.76
C ALA A 250 4.35 -0.79 -34.61
N GLY A 251 3.91 0.27 -35.30
CA GLY A 251 2.79 0.26 -36.24
C GLY A 251 3.12 -0.27 -37.65
N GLY A 252 4.28 -0.90 -37.83
CA GLY A 252 4.70 -1.56 -39.08
C GLY A 252 5.12 -0.63 -40.22
N ARG A 253 5.21 0.68 -40.00
CA ARG A 253 5.75 1.64 -40.98
C ARG A 253 6.76 2.55 -40.28
N PRO A 254 8.05 2.22 -40.28
CA PRO A 254 9.09 3.01 -39.63
C PRO A 254 9.12 4.46 -40.11
N LEU A 255 9.66 5.35 -39.26
CA LEU A 255 9.91 6.73 -39.64
C LEU A 255 10.93 6.79 -40.79
N GLU A 256 10.65 7.62 -41.79
CA GLU A 256 11.59 7.93 -42.86
C GLU A 256 12.49 9.11 -42.48
N ALA A 257 13.76 9.04 -42.90
CA ALA A 257 14.69 10.15 -42.77
C ALA A 257 14.20 11.39 -43.52
N LEU A 258 14.66 12.57 -43.11
CA LEU A 258 14.41 13.81 -43.84
C LEU A 258 15.01 13.74 -45.25
N PRO A 259 14.40 14.45 -46.23
CA PRO A 259 14.94 14.56 -47.57
C PRO A 259 16.41 15.02 -47.56
N ALA A 260 17.19 14.55 -48.53
CA ALA A 260 18.58 14.99 -48.69
C ALA A 260 18.69 16.49 -49.00
N ASP A 261 17.66 17.06 -49.63
CA ASP A 261 17.54 18.49 -49.87
C ASP A 261 17.56 19.24 -48.53
N GLY A 262 18.46 20.21 -48.41
CA GLY A 262 18.72 20.95 -47.17
C GLY A 262 19.58 20.21 -46.14
N LEU A 263 20.14 19.02 -46.43
CA LEU A 263 21.03 18.32 -45.49
C LEU A 263 22.23 19.19 -45.09
N CYS A 264 22.89 19.84 -46.06
CA CYS A 264 24.05 20.69 -45.77
C CYS A 264 23.69 21.90 -44.90
N GLU A 265 22.52 22.51 -45.11
CA GLU A 265 22.03 23.62 -44.27
C GLU A 265 21.78 23.16 -42.83
N ARG A 266 21.16 21.97 -42.66
CA ARG A 266 20.93 21.39 -41.33
C ARG A 266 22.23 21.03 -40.62
N LEU A 267 23.24 20.51 -41.35
CA LEU A 267 24.56 20.23 -40.79
C LEU A 267 25.31 21.52 -40.40
N ALA A 268 25.25 22.55 -41.24
CA ALA A 268 25.85 23.85 -40.98
C ALA A 268 25.23 24.57 -39.76
N GLY A 269 24.01 24.19 -39.35
CA GLY A 269 23.36 24.67 -38.13
C GLY A 269 24.02 24.21 -36.82
N PHE A 270 25.01 23.32 -36.88
CA PHE A 270 25.75 22.82 -35.72
C PHE A 270 27.23 23.20 -35.77
N GLY A 271 27.77 23.71 -34.65
CA GLY A 271 29.18 24.11 -34.55
C GLY A 271 30.18 22.93 -34.59
N TYR A 272 29.71 21.72 -34.25
CA TYR A 272 30.43 20.46 -34.45
C TYR A 272 29.44 19.32 -34.69
N ILE A 273 29.91 18.20 -35.23
CA ILE A 273 29.06 17.04 -35.55
C ILE A 273 29.40 15.87 -34.62
N ASP A 274 28.41 15.39 -33.88
CA ASP A 274 28.37 14.12 -33.16
C ASP A 274 27.13 13.31 -33.59
N THR A 275 26.98 12.10 -33.04
CA THR A 275 25.88 11.20 -33.44
C THR A 275 24.51 11.81 -33.16
N ASP A 276 24.32 12.47 -32.03
CA ASP A 276 23.05 13.08 -31.63
C ASP A 276 22.64 14.24 -32.57
N ARG A 277 23.58 15.12 -32.94
CA ARG A 277 23.32 16.19 -33.92
C ARG A 277 23.06 15.63 -35.31
N LEU A 278 23.75 14.56 -35.67
CA LEU A 278 23.51 13.87 -36.93
C LEU A 278 22.13 13.21 -36.96
N GLU A 279 21.66 12.61 -35.85
CA GLU A 279 20.28 12.11 -35.72
C GLU A 279 19.24 13.21 -35.99
N LEU A 280 19.46 14.43 -35.49
CA LEU A 280 18.56 15.57 -35.72
C LEU A 280 18.66 16.11 -37.16
N ALA A 281 19.87 16.24 -37.71
CA ALA A 281 20.09 16.71 -39.09
C ALA A 281 19.48 15.75 -40.13
N VAL A 282 19.54 14.45 -39.84
CA VAL A 282 18.97 13.38 -40.64
C VAL A 282 17.47 13.19 -40.35
N GLY A 283 17.02 13.53 -39.14
CA GLY A 283 15.65 13.29 -38.67
C GLY A 283 15.33 11.81 -38.52
N LEU A 284 16.32 10.99 -38.16
CA LEU A 284 16.14 9.56 -37.91
C LEU A 284 17.12 9.10 -36.82
N PRO A 285 16.67 8.41 -35.74
CA PRO A 285 17.57 7.90 -34.72
C PRO A 285 18.54 6.83 -35.24
N ALA A 286 19.75 6.76 -34.67
CA ALA A 286 20.80 5.85 -35.14
C ALA A 286 20.40 4.37 -35.05
N GLU A 287 19.47 3.99 -34.16
CA GLU A 287 18.98 2.62 -34.06
C GLU A 287 18.16 2.14 -35.27
N TYR A 288 17.89 3.03 -36.23
CA TYR A 288 17.22 2.72 -37.50
C TYR A 288 18.18 2.79 -38.71
N TRP A 289 19.46 3.12 -38.50
CA TRP A 289 20.41 3.26 -39.58
C TRP A 289 21.00 1.90 -39.95
N ASP A 290 20.75 1.46 -41.18
CA ASP A 290 21.45 0.32 -41.74
C ASP A 290 22.71 0.72 -42.51
N ARG A 291 23.45 -0.28 -42.97
CA ARG A 291 24.69 -0.05 -43.72
C ARG A 291 24.42 0.74 -44.99
N ALA A 292 23.40 0.36 -45.75
CA ALA A 292 23.07 0.97 -47.03
C ALA A 292 22.68 2.45 -46.86
N PHE A 293 21.85 2.74 -45.85
CA PHE A 293 21.48 4.08 -45.44
C PHE A 293 22.70 4.90 -44.99
N THR A 294 23.58 4.32 -44.18
CA THR A 294 24.76 5.03 -43.66
C THR A 294 25.75 5.35 -44.78
N GLU A 295 26.00 4.41 -45.69
CA GLU A 295 26.84 4.63 -46.88
C GLU A 295 26.22 5.70 -47.81
N ASP A 296 24.90 5.73 -47.95
CA ASP A 296 24.20 6.79 -48.69
C ASP A 296 24.31 8.16 -48.02
N LEU A 297 24.15 8.23 -46.70
CA LEU A 297 24.36 9.44 -45.91
C LEU A 297 25.79 9.96 -46.06
N ILE A 298 26.80 9.08 -46.04
CA ILE A 298 28.21 9.43 -46.28
C ILE A 298 28.36 10.08 -47.65
N ARG A 299 27.84 9.47 -48.72
CA ARG A 299 27.92 10.03 -50.08
C ARG A 299 27.27 11.40 -50.17
N LYS A 300 26.09 11.56 -49.57
CA LYS A 300 25.35 12.83 -49.57
C LYS A 300 26.01 13.91 -48.72
N ALA A 301 26.63 13.55 -47.59
CA ALA A 301 27.30 14.52 -46.73
C ALA A 301 28.63 15.02 -47.32
N GLN A 302 29.29 14.26 -48.21
CA GLN A 302 30.56 14.63 -48.82
C GLN A 302 30.53 15.94 -49.61
N VAL A 303 29.36 16.34 -50.15
CA VAL A 303 29.21 17.62 -50.86
C VAL A 303 29.02 18.81 -49.92
N CYS A 304 28.76 18.57 -48.63
CA CYS A 304 28.61 19.61 -47.62
C CYS A 304 29.97 20.08 -47.09
N ARG A 305 30.03 21.31 -46.57
CA ARG A 305 31.23 21.86 -45.93
C ARG A 305 31.71 21.00 -44.75
N GLU A 306 30.77 20.44 -43.99
CA GLU A 306 30.97 19.58 -42.82
C GLU A 306 31.23 18.11 -43.21
N GLY A 307 31.23 17.78 -44.51
CA GLY A 307 31.25 16.41 -45.01
C GLY A 307 32.41 15.58 -44.47
N ARG A 308 33.63 16.14 -44.40
CA ARG A 308 34.79 15.43 -43.84
C ARG A 308 34.56 14.99 -42.39
N ALA A 309 33.98 15.85 -41.55
CA ALA A 309 33.70 15.55 -40.15
C ALA A 309 32.63 14.45 -40.03
N VAL A 310 31.57 14.52 -40.85
CA VAL A 310 30.52 13.50 -40.91
C VAL A 310 31.09 12.14 -41.31
N VAL A 311 31.88 12.09 -42.40
CA VAL A 311 32.49 10.83 -42.88
C VAL A 311 33.41 10.22 -41.82
N GLN A 312 34.25 11.04 -41.17
CA GLN A 312 35.14 10.58 -40.11
C GLN A 312 34.35 10.04 -38.92
N LEU A 313 33.35 10.78 -38.44
CA LEU A 313 32.48 10.35 -37.34
C LEU A 313 31.80 9.02 -37.65
N LEU A 314 31.14 8.90 -38.80
CA LEU A 314 30.41 7.69 -39.18
C LEU A 314 31.37 6.51 -39.34
N THR A 315 32.52 6.69 -39.96
CA THR A 315 33.52 5.61 -40.10
C THR A 315 34.01 5.10 -38.74
N GLN A 316 34.16 5.98 -37.75
CA GLN A 316 34.61 5.62 -36.40
C GLN A 316 33.49 5.01 -35.54
N THR A 317 32.27 5.54 -35.64
CA THR A 317 31.15 5.20 -34.73
C THR A 317 30.19 4.16 -35.29
N TYR A 318 30.27 3.83 -36.59
CA TYR A 318 29.36 2.88 -37.22
C TYR A 318 29.29 1.51 -36.55
N PRO A 319 30.40 0.89 -36.05
CA PRO A 319 30.31 -0.37 -35.32
C PRO A 319 29.41 -0.29 -34.08
N GLU A 320 29.44 0.85 -33.36
CA GLU A 320 28.57 1.08 -32.21
C GLU A 320 27.13 1.38 -32.63
N ILE A 321 26.92 2.12 -33.73
CA ILE A 321 25.58 2.32 -34.32
C ILE A 321 24.97 0.97 -34.71
N GLU A 322 25.74 0.09 -35.35
CA GLU A 322 25.30 -1.25 -35.74
C GLU A 322 24.96 -2.10 -34.51
N LYS A 323 25.78 -2.03 -33.44
CA LYS A 323 25.50 -2.70 -32.17
C LYS A 323 24.18 -2.21 -31.56
N ARG A 324 23.99 -0.89 -31.45
CA ARG A 324 22.76 -0.26 -30.94
C ARG A 324 21.53 -0.66 -31.75
N ARG A 325 21.64 -0.71 -33.08
CA ARG A 325 20.57 -1.18 -33.98
C ARG A 325 20.21 -2.64 -33.72
N LYS A 326 21.20 -3.53 -33.60
CA LYS A 326 20.96 -4.96 -33.30
C LYS A 326 20.26 -5.14 -31.96
N VAL A 327 20.71 -4.43 -30.93
CA VAL A 327 20.08 -4.43 -29.59
C VAL A 327 18.64 -3.90 -29.66
N ALA A 328 18.40 -2.79 -30.35
CA ALA A 328 17.06 -2.23 -30.51
C ALA A 328 16.12 -3.17 -31.27
N ALA A 329 16.59 -3.82 -32.34
CA ALA A 329 15.82 -4.82 -33.08
C ALA A 329 15.43 -6.00 -32.18
N TRP A 330 16.39 -6.54 -31.43
CA TRP A 330 16.15 -7.63 -30.48
C TRP A 330 15.16 -7.21 -29.37
N LEU A 331 15.30 -6.02 -28.80
CA LEU A 331 14.38 -5.52 -27.77
C LEU A 331 12.95 -5.32 -28.32
N ARG A 332 12.79 -4.85 -29.56
CA ARG A 332 11.48 -4.74 -30.21
C ARG A 332 10.84 -6.11 -30.43
N GLU A 333 11.63 -7.11 -30.81
CA GLU A 333 11.17 -8.49 -30.94
C GLU A 333 10.70 -9.05 -29.59
N GLN A 334 11.50 -8.88 -28.53
CA GLN A 334 11.13 -9.31 -27.18
C GLN A 334 9.90 -8.57 -26.67
N ARG A 335 9.79 -7.26 -26.91
CA ARG A 335 8.60 -6.47 -26.59
C ARG A 335 7.36 -7.07 -27.25
N ASN A 336 7.42 -7.33 -28.56
CA ASN A 336 6.29 -7.87 -29.31
C ASN A 336 5.91 -9.28 -28.82
N ARG A 337 6.90 -10.13 -28.52
CA ARG A 337 6.69 -11.44 -27.88
C ARG A 337 5.95 -11.29 -26.54
N LEU A 338 6.41 -10.38 -25.66
CA LEU A 338 5.80 -10.15 -24.35
C LEU A 338 4.38 -9.55 -24.46
N LEU A 339 4.13 -8.67 -25.42
CA LEU A 339 2.79 -8.13 -25.70
C LEU A 339 1.81 -9.21 -26.18
N ALA A 340 2.29 -10.19 -26.95
CA ALA A 340 1.48 -11.28 -27.49
C ALA A 340 1.07 -12.34 -26.45
N LEU A 341 1.69 -12.36 -25.27
CA LEU A 341 1.36 -13.32 -24.22
C LEU A 341 -0.07 -13.14 -23.70
N PRO A 342 -0.79 -14.22 -23.37
CA PRO A 342 -2.14 -14.14 -22.83
C PRO A 342 -2.15 -13.50 -21.44
N LEU A 343 -3.23 -12.77 -21.13
CA LEU A 343 -3.41 -12.17 -19.82
C LEU A 343 -3.81 -13.23 -18.79
N SER A 344 -2.82 -13.85 -18.14
CA SER A 344 -3.01 -14.97 -17.21
C SER A 344 -1.98 -15.02 -16.08
N LEU A 345 -2.30 -15.74 -15.00
CA LEU A 345 -1.38 -15.98 -13.90
C LEU A 345 -0.12 -16.75 -14.34
N SER A 346 -0.27 -17.72 -15.25
CA SER A 346 0.87 -18.49 -15.79
C SER A 346 1.84 -17.59 -16.53
N SER A 347 1.33 -16.74 -17.43
CA SER A 347 2.16 -15.79 -18.18
C SER A 347 2.85 -14.77 -17.27
N PHE A 348 2.17 -14.31 -16.21
CA PHE A 348 2.77 -13.43 -15.21
C PHE A 348 3.95 -14.10 -14.50
N ARG A 349 3.77 -15.35 -14.06
CA ARG A 349 4.82 -16.12 -13.37
C ARG A 349 6.01 -16.42 -14.28
N GLU A 350 5.76 -16.93 -15.49
CA GLU A 350 6.81 -17.34 -16.43
C GLU A 350 7.68 -16.18 -16.91
N THR A 351 7.10 -14.98 -17.02
CA THR A 351 7.83 -13.77 -17.45
C THR A 351 8.21 -12.84 -16.31
N SER A 352 7.92 -13.23 -15.07
CA SER A 352 8.13 -12.39 -13.90
C SER A 352 7.53 -10.99 -14.08
N GLY A 353 6.29 -10.91 -14.56
CA GLY A 353 5.58 -9.65 -14.83
C GLY A 353 6.02 -8.92 -16.10
N LEU A 354 6.20 -9.64 -17.22
CA LEU A 354 6.66 -9.11 -18.51
C LEU A 354 8.00 -8.39 -18.40
N SER A 355 8.96 -9.06 -17.77
CA SER A 355 10.35 -8.62 -17.65
C SER A 355 11.28 -9.56 -18.42
N LEU A 356 12.44 -9.04 -18.82
CA LEU A 356 13.51 -9.87 -19.36
C LEU A 356 14.49 -10.22 -18.24
N SER A 357 15.06 -11.42 -18.30
CA SER A 357 15.99 -11.87 -17.26
C SER A 357 17.30 -11.06 -17.31
N HIS A 358 17.94 -10.88 -16.16
CA HIS A 358 19.26 -10.22 -16.11
C HIS A 358 20.31 -10.93 -16.97
N GLU A 359 20.21 -12.25 -17.12
CA GLU A 359 21.13 -13.01 -17.97
C GLU A 359 20.94 -12.69 -19.46
N GLU A 360 19.70 -12.61 -19.95
CA GLU A 360 19.39 -12.21 -21.33
C GLU A 360 19.87 -10.79 -21.62
N LEU A 361 19.66 -9.86 -20.69
CA LEU A 361 20.10 -8.47 -20.83
C LEU A 361 21.63 -8.38 -20.90
N ARG A 362 22.33 -9.11 -20.03
CA ARG A 362 23.80 -9.16 -20.03
C ARG A 362 24.36 -9.80 -21.30
N ARG A 363 23.75 -10.90 -21.77
CA ARG A 363 24.20 -11.62 -22.97
C ARG A 363 24.09 -10.79 -24.25
N ASN A 364 23.14 -9.86 -24.29
CA ASN A 364 22.89 -9.00 -25.45
C ASN A 364 23.44 -7.56 -25.27
N ASP A 365 24.30 -7.32 -24.27
CA ASP A 365 24.88 -6.00 -23.97
C ASP A 365 23.83 -4.87 -23.88
N VAL A 366 22.66 -5.19 -23.30
CA VAL A 366 21.56 -4.23 -23.21
C VAL A 366 21.86 -3.21 -22.12
N THR A 367 21.94 -1.94 -22.50
CA THR A 367 22.04 -0.84 -21.55
C THR A 367 20.71 -0.60 -20.83
N ARG A 368 20.76 -0.08 -19.61
CA ARG A 368 19.54 0.32 -18.86
C ARG A 368 18.67 1.30 -19.65
N ALA A 369 19.30 2.27 -20.33
CA ALA A 369 18.59 3.24 -21.16
C ALA A 369 17.84 2.59 -22.32
N ALA A 370 18.45 1.61 -23.00
CA ALA A 370 17.79 0.87 -24.07
C ALA A 370 16.64 0.00 -23.52
N TYR A 371 16.84 -0.67 -22.38
CA TYR A 371 15.79 -1.45 -21.73
C TYR A 371 14.58 -0.58 -21.37
N GLU A 372 14.78 0.55 -20.69
CA GLU A 372 13.67 1.43 -20.30
C GLU A 372 12.90 1.98 -21.50
N ARG A 373 13.61 2.35 -22.57
CA ARG A 373 13.02 2.89 -23.81
C ARG A 373 12.18 1.85 -24.54
N PHE A 374 12.70 0.64 -24.76
CA PHE A 374 12.03 -0.35 -25.60
C PHE A 374 11.11 -1.31 -24.84
N ILE A 375 11.36 -1.57 -23.56
CA ILE A 375 10.63 -2.54 -22.73
C ILE A 375 9.93 -1.86 -21.55
N GLY A 376 10.62 -0.97 -20.83
CA GLY A 376 10.12 -0.35 -19.58
C GLY A 376 8.78 0.36 -19.77
N ALA A 377 8.80 1.52 -20.43
CA ALA A 377 7.60 2.35 -20.62
C ALA A 377 6.56 1.71 -21.56
N SER A 378 7.02 0.97 -22.57
CA SER A 378 6.14 0.41 -23.62
C SER A 378 5.25 -0.74 -23.13
N LEU A 379 5.71 -1.52 -22.14
CA LEU A 379 4.96 -2.65 -21.59
C LEU A 379 4.13 -2.28 -20.35
N GLU A 380 4.28 -1.08 -19.80
CA GLU A 380 3.67 -0.72 -18.53
C GLU A 380 2.14 -0.88 -18.50
N PRO A 381 1.36 -0.45 -19.53
CA PRO A 381 -0.08 -0.73 -19.57
C PRO A 381 -0.39 -2.23 -19.60
N ARG A 382 0.41 -3.02 -20.33
CA ARG A 382 0.25 -4.46 -20.43
C ARG A 382 0.59 -5.16 -19.11
N ARG A 383 1.61 -4.69 -18.37
CA ARG A 383 1.95 -5.19 -17.03
C ARG A 383 0.80 -5.03 -16.05
N LYS A 384 0.19 -3.84 -16.01
CA LYS A 384 -0.99 -3.57 -15.17
C LYS A 384 -2.15 -4.51 -15.51
N ALA A 385 -2.49 -4.63 -16.80
CA ALA A 385 -3.55 -5.53 -17.24
C ALA A 385 -3.27 -7.01 -16.90
N LEU A 386 -2.01 -7.44 -16.98
CA LEU A 386 -1.60 -8.80 -16.62
C LEU A 386 -1.65 -9.03 -15.11
N GLU A 387 -1.19 -8.07 -14.31
CA GLU A 387 -1.25 -8.12 -12.84
C GLU A 387 -2.71 -8.20 -12.36
N GLU A 388 -3.60 -7.39 -12.93
CA GLU A 388 -5.04 -7.44 -12.64
C GLU A 388 -5.69 -8.76 -13.06
N ALA A 389 -5.34 -9.30 -14.23
CA ALA A 389 -5.85 -10.59 -14.69
C ALA A 389 -5.39 -11.73 -13.79
N ALA A 390 -4.10 -11.76 -13.43
CA ALA A 390 -3.54 -12.73 -12.50
C ALA A 390 -4.19 -12.65 -11.12
N ALA A 391 -4.43 -11.44 -10.60
CA ALA A 391 -5.15 -11.24 -9.35
C ALA A 391 -6.58 -11.78 -9.40
N ARG A 392 -7.31 -11.56 -10.49
CA ARG A 392 -8.65 -12.12 -10.69
C ARG A 392 -8.66 -13.65 -10.74
N GLU A 393 -7.70 -14.26 -11.41
CA GLU A 393 -7.57 -15.74 -11.44
C GLU A 393 -7.29 -16.31 -10.05
N ILE A 394 -6.44 -15.66 -9.25
CA ILE A 394 -6.18 -16.06 -7.85
C ILE A 394 -7.45 -15.95 -7.01
N GLN A 395 -8.18 -14.84 -7.13
CA GLN A 395 -9.44 -14.64 -6.40
C GLN A 395 -10.49 -15.68 -6.80
N ALA A 396 -10.65 -15.94 -8.10
CA ALA A 396 -11.56 -16.96 -8.60
C ALA A 396 -11.20 -18.38 -8.11
N SER A 397 -9.90 -18.68 -8.03
CA SER A 397 -9.41 -19.96 -7.51
C SER A 397 -9.77 -20.14 -6.04
N PHE A 398 -9.51 -19.14 -5.18
CA PHE A 398 -9.93 -19.19 -3.78
C PHE A 398 -11.45 -19.19 -3.58
N ALA A 399 -12.21 -18.55 -4.47
CA ALA A 399 -13.67 -18.54 -4.41
C ALA A 399 -14.28 -19.90 -4.77
N ALA A 400 -13.62 -20.68 -5.63
CA ALA A 400 -14.04 -22.04 -6.01
C ALA A 400 -13.59 -23.11 -4.99
N ASP A 401 -12.56 -22.82 -4.19
CA ASP A 401 -12.06 -23.72 -3.16
C ASP A 401 -12.98 -23.80 -1.93
N ASN A 402 -12.85 -24.90 -1.19
CA ASN A 402 -13.53 -25.12 0.08
C ASN A 402 -12.61 -25.88 1.06
N PRO A 403 -12.94 -25.95 2.37
CA PRO A 403 -12.05 -26.56 3.35
C PRO A 403 -11.67 -28.02 3.08
N ALA A 404 -12.43 -28.74 2.25
CA ALA A 404 -12.11 -30.10 1.83
C ALA A 404 -11.11 -30.15 0.65
N SER A 405 -11.15 -29.18 -0.28
CA SER A 405 -10.18 -29.08 -1.38
C SER A 405 -8.90 -28.36 -0.98
N LEU A 406 -9.01 -27.34 -0.11
CA LEU A 406 -7.91 -26.51 0.37
C LEU A 406 -8.02 -26.32 1.89
N PRO A 407 -7.25 -27.10 2.68
CA PRO A 407 -7.20 -26.94 4.13
C PRO A 407 -6.79 -25.52 4.52
N LEU A 408 -7.46 -24.94 5.52
CA LEU A 408 -7.29 -23.53 5.90
C LEU A 408 -5.84 -23.17 6.25
N GLY A 409 -5.12 -24.07 6.92
CA GLY A 409 -3.69 -23.89 7.26
C GLY A 409 -2.75 -23.89 6.05
N GLN A 410 -3.20 -24.31 4.87
CA GLN A 410 -2.43 -24.34 3.63
C GLN A 410 -2.76 -23.20 2.67
N ALA A 411 -3.78 -22.38 2.98
CA ALA A 411 -4.23 -21.32 2.08
C ALA A 411 -3.11 -20.33 1.72
N ARG A 412 -2.28 -19.92 2.70
CA ARG A 412 -1.16 -19.01 2.45
C ARG A 412 -0.01 -19.67 1.69
N SER A 413 0.35 -20.91 1.99
CA SER A 413 1.44 -21.61 1.28
C SER A 413 1.10 -21.91 -0.18
N ARG A 414 -0.20 -22.00 -0.51
CA ARG A 414 -0.67 -22.09 -1.90
C ARG A 414 -0.22 -20.90 -2.75
N CYS A 415 -0.08 -19.71 -2.16
CA CYS A 415 0.40 -18.52 -2.87
C CYS A 415 1.84 -18.66 -3.35
N GLU A 416 2.70 -19.38 -2.64
CA GLU A 416 4.08 -19.64 -3.10
C GLU A 416 4.08 -20.52 -4.36
N GLN A 417 3.14 -21.45 -4.47
CA GLN A 417 3.00 -22.33 -5.65
C GLN A 417 2.43 -21.59 -6.86
N TRP A 418 1.46 -20.69 -6.62
CA TRP A 418 0.79 -19.93 -7.67
C TRP A 418 1.62 -18.77 -8.20
N VAL A 419 2.21 -17.96 -7.31
CA VAL A 419 2.96 -16.75 -7.70
C VAL A 419 4.45 -17.04 -7.90
N GLY A 420 5.03 -17.97 -7.13
CA GLY A 420 6.46 -18.28 -7.15
C GLY A 420 7.28 -17.43 -6.19
N ARG A 421 8.62 -17.49 -6.33
CA ARG A 421 9.57 -16.77 -5.45
C ARG A 421 9.63 -15.28 -5.84
N GLN A 422 9.42 -14.40 -4.87
CA GLN A 422 9.32 -12.94 -5.06
C GLN A 422 10.66 -12.17 -5.10
N TRP A 423 11.81 -12.84 -4.99
CA TRP A 423 13.08 -12.17 -4.70
C TRP A 423 13.53 -11.24 -5.83
N GLY A 424 13.66 -9.95 -5.52
CA GLY A 424 14.14 -8.91 -6.45
C GLY A 424 13.13 -8.48 -7.52
N ASN A 425 11.86 -8.88 -7.43
CA ASN A 425 10.83 -8.50 -8.39
C ASN A 425 9.59 -7.89 -7.69
N ASP A 426 9.44 -6.57 -7.82
CA ASP A 426 8.36 -5.82 -7.19
C ASP A 426 6.97 -6.23 -7.66
N ALA A 427 6.83 -6.65 -8.92
CA ALA A 427 5.55 -7.09 -9.48
C ALA A 427 5.12 -8.43 -8.85
N LEU A 428 6.03 -9.40 -8.76
CA LEU A 428 5.77 -10.67 -8.07
C LEU A 428 5.47 -10.43 -6.59
N ALA A 429 6.18 -9.53 -5.92
CA ALA A 429 5.91 -9.18 -4.52
C ALA A 429 4.50 -8.57 -4.33
N ARG A 430 4.05 -7.70 -5.25
CA ARG A 430 2.68 -7.14 -5.22
C ARG A 430 1.61 -8.22 -5.44
N LEU A 431 1.81 -9.10 -6.42
CA LEU A 431 0.86 -10.18 -6.69
C LEU A 431 0.83 -11.19 -5.53
N TYR A 432 1.98 -11.48 -4.92
CA TYR A 432 2.06 -12.34 -3.74
C TYR A 432 1.27 -11.78 -2.57
N ARG A 433 1.40 -10.48 -2.28
CA ARG A 433 0.56 -9.79 -1.28
C ARG A 433 -0.94 -9.89 -1.60
N THR A 434 -1.29 -9.70 -2.86
CA THR A 434 -2.69 -9.84 -3.32
C THR A 434 -3.20 -11.26 -3.08
N CYS A 435 -2.37 -12.27 -3.34
CA CYS A 435 -2.69 -13.65 -3.08
C CYS A 435 -2.86 -13.95 -1.58
N THR A 436 -1.94 -13.50 -0.73
CA THR A 436 -2.04 -13.75 0.72
C THR A 436 -3.27 -13.08 1.32
N ASN A 437 -3.66 -11.90 0.83
CA ASN A 437 -4.90 -11.24 1.24
C ASN A 437 -6.14 -12.02 0.80
N ALA A 438 -6.13 -12.60 -0.41
CA ALA A 438 -7.21 -13.48 -0.87
C ALA A 438 -7.28 -14.78 -0.05
N ALA A 439 -6.12 -15.36 0.31
CA ALA A 439 -6.03 -16.52 1.19
C ALA A 439 -6.62 -16.22 2.58
N ASP A 440 -6.29 -15.08 3.17
CA ASP A 440 -6.81 -14.66 4.47
C ASP A 440 -8.33 -14.44 4.42
N THR A 441 -8.82 -13.83 3.33
CA THR A 441 -10.26 -13.63 3.10
C THR A 441 -10.99 -14.98 2.96
N TYR A 442 -10.39 -15.95 2.27
CA TYR A 442 -10.90 -17.31 2.17
C TYR A 442 -10.98 -17.99 3.53
N VAL A 443 -9.92 -17.90 4.35
CA VAL A 443 -9.87 -18.49 5.69
C VAL A 443 -10.92 -17.85 6.60
N GLU A 444 -11.00 -16.52 6.65
CA GLU A 444 -12.00 -15.83 7.47
C GLU A 444 -13.43 -16.17 7.04
N GLY A 445 -13.70 -16.19 5.73
CA GLY A 445 -14.99 -16.57 5.18
C GLY A 445 -15.39 -18.02 5.52
N ALA A 446 -14.44 -18.95 5.48
CA ALA A 446 -14.67 -20.34 5.87
C ALA A 446 -14.95 -20.49 7.38
N ILE A 447 -14.19 -19.79 8.23
CA ILE A 447 -14.41 -19.74 9.68
C ILE A 447 -15.81 -19.20 9.98
N ARG A 448 -16.21 -18.07 9.36
CA ARG A 448 -17.54 -17.47 9.56
C ARG A 448 -18.68 -18.39 9.10
N ARG A 449 -18.50 -19.16 8.03
CA ARG A 449 -19.50 -20.17 7.60
C ARG A 449 -19.61 -21.33 8.59
N SER A 450 -18.49 -21.87 9.06
CA SER A 450 -18.48 -22.92 10.10
C SER A 450 -19.17 -22.41 11.38
N PHE A 451 -18.78 -21.22 11.83
CA PHE A 451 -19.44 -20.52 12.93
C PHE A 451 -20.96 -20.44 12.76
N GLN A 452 -21.44 -20.04 11.59
CA GLN A 452 -22.86 -19.79 11.38
C GLN A 452 -23.64 -21.11 11.45
N ALA A 453 -23.09 -22.18 10.86
CA ALA A 453 -23.64 -23.52 10.99
C ALA A 453 -23.65 -24.00 12.45
N GLN A 454 -22.62 -23.69 13.25
CA GLN A 454 -22.59 -24.01 14.68
C GLN A 454 -23.66 -23.25 15.47
N VAL A 455 -23.84 -21.95 15.21
CA VAL A 455 -24.90 -21.15 15.84
C VAL A 455 -26.27 -21.74 15.52
N GLU A 456 -26.55 -22.05 14.25
CA GLU A 456 -27.82 -22.66 13.84
C GLU A 456 -28.07 -24.02 14.49
N ARG A 457 -27.03 -24.87 14.59
CA ARG A 457 -27.10 -26.15 15.33
C ARG A 457 -27.44 -25.91 16.81
N ILE A 458 -26.79 -24.94 17.45
CA ILE A 458 -27.01 -24.60 18.87
C ILE A 458 -28.41 -24.01 19.09
N GLU A 459 -28.88 -23.15 18.21
CA GLU A 459 -30.22 -22.56 18.27
C GLU A 459 -31.30 -23.63 18.12
N ALA A 460 -31.12 -24.59 17.20
CA ALA A 460 -32.04 -25.71 17.00
C ALA A 460 -31.95 -26.81 18.07
N ALA A 461 -30.82 -26.90 18.80
CA ALA A 461 -30.62 -27.93 19.82
C ALA A 461 -31.58 -27.79 21.01
N PRO A 462 -32.04 -28.91 21.61
CA PRO A 462 -32.86 -28.89 22.83
C PRO A 462 -32.17 -28.11 23.96
N LYS A 463 -32.92 -27.23 24.64
CA LYS A 463 -32.42 -26.42 25.76
C LYS A 463 -32.51 -27.18 27.09
N THR A 464 -31.97 -28.39 27.12
CA THR A 464 -31.98 -29.32 28.27
C THR A 464 -30.54 -29.69 28.67
N PHE A 465 -30.39 -30.37 29.80
CA PHE A 465 -29.08 -30.90 30.22
C PHE A 465 -28.45 -31.80 29.16
N GLU A 466 -29.24 -32.71 28.59
CA GLU A 466 -28.77 -33.64 27.57
C GLU A 466 -28.45 -32.93 26.25
N GLY A 467 -29.21 -31.87 25.90
CA GLY A 467 -28.92 -31.02 24.76
C GLY A 467 -27.58 -30.30 24.89
N LEU A 468 -27.29 -29.72 26.07
CA LEU A 468 -25.97 -29.15 26.37
C LEU A 468 -24.86 -30.19 26.25
N ARG A 469 -25.02 -31.36 26.87
CA ARG A 469 -24.01 -32.43 26.88
C ARG A 469 -23.66 -32.93 25.47
N THR A 470 -24.66 -33.10 24.62
CA THR A 470 -24.51 -33.65 23.26
C THR A 470 -24.02 -32.63 22.24
N HIS A 471 -24.19 -31.33 22.50
CA HIS A 471 -23.77 -30.23 21.61
C HIS A 471 -22.63 -29.41 22.22
N ASN A 472 -21.65 -30.09 22.81
CA ASN A 472 -20.42 -29.50 23.36
C ASN A 472 -20.67 -28.28 24.27
N TRP A 473 -21.67 -28.36 25.13
CA TRP A 473 -22.07 -27.30 26.06
C TRP A 473 -22.36 -25.94 25.39
N PHE A 474 -22.77 -25.99 24.11
CA PHE A 474 -22.96 -24.84 23.24
C PHE A 474 -21.72 -23.95 23.13
N GLN A 475 -20.53 -24.54 23.22
CA GLN A 475 -19.25 -23.86 23.00
C GLN A 475 -18.84 -23.93 21.53
N MET A 476 -17.93 -23.03 21.14
CA MET A 476 -17.39 -23.00 19.79
C MET A 476 -16.49 -24.21 19.58
N GLU A 477 -16.78 -25.00 18.55
CA GLU A 477 -15.94 -26.10 18.10
C GLU A 477 -14.91 -25.58 17.10
N THR A 478 -13.64 -25.91 17.30
CA THR A 478 -12.55 -25.51 16.40
C THR A 478 -11.91 -26.69 15.66
N GLY A 479 -12.36 -27.92 15.93
CA GLY A 479 -11.83 -29.13 15.28
C GLY A 479 -11.93 -29.08 13.76
N ASP A 480 -13.06 -28.57 13.27
CA ASP A 480 -13.38 -28.43 11.85
C ASP A 480 -12.51 -27.40 11.13
N LEU A 481 -11.78 -26.57 11.87
CA LEU A 481 -10.96 -25.48 11.33
C LEU A 481 -9.53 -25.92 10.98
N GLY A 482 -9.17 -27.19 11.22
CA GLY A 482 -7.91 -27.77 10.73
C GLY A 482 -6.64 -27.02 11.17
N GLY A 483 -6.65 -26.47 12.39
CA GLY A 483 -5.54 -25.68 12.96
C GLY A 483 -5.62 -24.17 12.70
N ALA A 484 -6.62 -23.68 11.95
CA ALA A 484 -6.92 -22.25 11.89
C ALA A 484 -7.66 -21.82 13.16
N TYR A 485 -7.17 -20.76 13.81
CA TYR A 485 -7.79 -20.22 15.01
C TYR A 485 -8.65 -19.00 14.66
N PRO A 486 -9.92 -18.93 15.14
CA PRO A 486 -10.74 -17.75 14.96
C PRO A 486 -10.13 -16.56 15.70
N SER A 487 -10.33 -15.35 15.18
CA SER A 487 -9.92 -14.13 15.86
C SER A 487 -10.74 -13.93 17.15
N ALA A 488 -10.23 -13.11 18.06
CA ALA A 488 -10.96 -12.73 19.28
C ALA A 488 -12.31 -12.06 18.94
N ALA A 489 -12.38 -11.29 17.85
CA ALA A 489 -13.62 -10.65 17.39
C ALA A 489 -14.66 -11.68 16.94
N VAL A 490 -14.27 -12.68 16.12
CA VAL A 490 -15.17 -13.76 15.70
C VAL A 490 -15.61 -14.59 16.91
N SER A 491 -14.71 -14.85 17.85
CA SER A 491 -15.01 -15.61 19.06
C SER A 491 -16.00 -14.86 19.98
N ALA A 492 -15.87 -13.54 20.08
CA ALA A 492 -16.80 -12.68 20.82
C ALA A 492 -18.18 -12.62 20.13
N GLU A 493 -18.22 -12.52 18.80
CA GLU A 493 -19.47 -12.56 18.03
C GLU A 493 -20.21 -13.89 18.28
N PHE A 494 -19.49 -15.00 18.35
CA PHE A 494 -20.06 -16.34 18.57
C PHE A 494 -20.76 -16.39 19.91
N ASN A 495 -19.99 -16.05 20.95
CA ASN A 495 -20.47 -16.05 22.31
C ASN A 495 -21.66 -15.10 22.49
N GLY A 496 -21.67 -13.95 21.80
CA GLY A 496 -22.80 -13.04 21.77
C GLY A 496 -24.07 -13.67 21.17
N LYS A 497 -23.97 -14.33 20.01
CA LYS A 497 -25.12 -14.97 19.35
C LYS A 497 -25.70 -16.13 20.15
N VAL A 498 -24.85 -16.99 20.72
CA VAL A 498 -25.32 -18.17 21.47
C VAL A 498 -25.63 -17.87 22.94
N ALA A 499 -25.32 -16.68 23.46
CA ALA A 499 -25.49 -16.33 24.88
C ALA A 499 -26.91 -16.58 25.40
N SER A 500 -27.93 -16.18 24.63
CA SER A 500 -29.33 -16.36 25.03
C SER A 500 -29.71 -17.84 25.11
N ALA A 501 -29.42 -18.60 24.05
CA ALA A 501 -29.66 -20.04 23.99
C ALA A 501 -28.92 -20.79 25.11
N ARG A 502 -27.68 -20.40 25.39
CA ARG A 502 -26.85 -20.97 26.47
C ARG A 502 -27.41 -20.64 27.85
N ALA A 503 -27.81 -19.40 28.10
CA ALA A 503 -28.41 -18.98 29.37
C ALA A 503 -29.78 -19.62 29.63
N GLU A 504 -30.60 -19.81 28.59
CA GLU A 504 -31.86 -20.54 28.67
C GLU A 504 -31.61 -22.02 29.01
N ALA A 505 -30.77 -22.69 28.24
CA ALA A 505 -30.43 -24.09 28.48
C ALA A 505 -29.80 -24.30 29.86
N ALA A 506 -28.94 -23.39 30.33
CA ALA A 506 -28.34 -23.45 31.66
C ALA A 506 -29.39 -23.38 32.78
N ARG A 507 -30.40 -22.51 32.64
CA ARG A 507 -31.50 -22.40 33.63
C ARG A 507 -32.37 -23.65 33.64
N THR A 508 -32.76 -24.15 32.46
CA THR A 508 -33.57 -25.36 32.34
C THR A 508 -32.82 -26.58 32.87
N ALA A 509 -31.57 -26.78 32.42
CA ALA A 509 -30.71 -27.87 32.88
C ALA A 509 -30.45 -27.81 34.39
N LYS A 510 -30.32 -26.60 34.97
CA LYS A 510 -30.17 -26.46 36.42
C LYS A 510 -31.41 -27.01 37.14
N GLY A 511 -32.60 -26.65 36.69
CA GLY A 511 -33.86 -27.19 37.24
C GLY A 511 -33.96 -28.71 37.09
N GLU A 512 -33.58 -29.25 35.93
CA GLU A 512 -33.53 -30.70 35.69
C GLU A 512 -32.55 -31.41 36.63
N VAL A 513 -31.37 -30.83 36.85
CA VAL A 513 -30.34 -31.36 37.76
C VAL A 513 -30.84 -31.34 39.20
N GLU A 514 -31.36 -30.21 39.68
CA GLU A 514 -31.91 -30.08 41.03
C GLU A 514 -33.04 -31.09 41.27
N GLN A 515 -33.96 -31.24 40.31
CA GLN A 515 -35.05 -32.21 40.37
C GLN A 515 -34.54 -33.66 40.35
N ALA A 516 -33.61 -33.99 39.44
CA ALA A 516 -33.04 -35.32 39.33
C ALA A 516 -32.33 -35.71 40.64
N PHE A 517 -31.49 -34.84 41.19
CA PHE A 517 -30.86 -35.08 42.48
C PHE A 517 -31.91 -35.19 43.59
N ALA A 518 -32.90 -34.30 43.68
CA ALA A 518 -33.93 -34.38 44.72
C ALA A 518 -34.69 -35.72 44.71
N SER A 519 -35.06 -36.20 43.52
CA SER A 519 -35.82 -37.44 43.30
C SER A 519 -34.98 -38.74 43.36
N ALA A 520 -33.64 -38.63 43.36
CA ALA A 520 -32.77 -39.79 43.30
C ALA A 520 -32.92 -40.69 44.54
N ASP A 521 -33.18 -41.97 44.31
CA ASP A 521 -33.18 -42.98 45.37
C ASP A 521 -31.75 -43.25 45.86
N PRO A 522 -31.42 -42.98 47.14
CA PRO A 522 -30.10 -43.23 47.69
C PRO A 522 -29.70 -44.72 47.71
N LEU A 523 -30.64 -45.65 47.58
CA LEU A 523 -30.35 -47.10 47.62
C LEU A 523 -30.47 -47.79 46.26
N ALA A 524 -30.73 -47.06 45.17
CA ALA A 524 -30.83 -47.65 43.84
C ALA A 524 -29.53 -48.36 43.42
N GLU A 525 -29.67 -49.60 42.95
CA GLU A 525 -28.56 -50.45 42.47
C GLU A 525 -28.26 -50.29 40.95
N ALA A 526 -29.12 -49.56 40.23
CA ALA A 526 -28.98 -49.32 38.79
C ALA A 526 -27.88 -48.29 38.47
N PRO A 527 -27.27 -48.33 37.27
CA PRO A 527 -26.31 -47.31 36.84
C PRO A 527 -26.96 -45.92 36.89
N GLU A 528 -26.25 -44.98 37.51
CA GLU A 528 -26.72 -43.60 37.67
C GLU A 528 -26.98 -42.96 36.29
N PRO A 529 -28.14 -42.34 36.06
CA PRO A 529 -28.36 -41.57 34.84
C PRO A 529 -27.29 -40.46 34.69
N PRO A 530 -26.88 -40.10 33.46
CA PRO A 530 -25.80 -39.14 33.21
C PRO A 530 -25.94 -37.81 33.95
N ILE A 531 -27.18 -37.34 34.15
CA ILE A 531 -27.47 -36.10 34.87
C ILE A 531 -27.02 -36.12 36.34
N LEU A 532 -26.99 -37.30 36.99
CA LEU A 532 -26.48 -37.44 38.36
C LEU A 532 -24.94 -37.55 38.40
N GLN A 533 -24.30 -37.76 37.24
CA GLN A 533 -22.85 -37.85 37.11
C GLN A 533 -22.20 -36.48 36.81
N CYS A 534 -23.00 -35.44 36.56
CA CYS A 534 -22.52 -34.13 36.11
C CYS A 534 -21.53 -33.42 37.07
N GLY A 535 -21.52 -33.79 38.36
CA GLY A 535 -20.54 -33.27 39.33
C GLY A 535 -19.17 -33.97 39.31
N ARG A 536 -19.00 -35.05 38.53
CA ARG A 536 -17.76 -35.83 38.42
C ARG A 536 -16.96 -35.51 37.16
N ASP A 537 -17.64 -35.12 36.07
CA ASP A 537 -17.00 -34.76 34.81
C ASP A 537 -16.51 -33.30 34.80
N LEU A 538 -15.47 -33.04 34.00
CA LEU A 538 -14.93 -31.69 33.75
C LEU A 538 -16.00 -30.83 33.05
N MET A 539 -16.78 -30.09 33.84
CA MET A 539 -17.65 -29.04 33.29
C MET A 539 -16.84 -27.79 32.93
N THR A 540 -17.30 -27.10 31.90
CA THR A 540 -16.62 -25.95 31.29
C THR A 540 -16.45 -24.76 32.26
N SER A 541 -15.49 -23.88 31.98
CA SER A 541 -15.25 -22.65 32.74
C SER A 541 -16.11 -21.45 32.28
N ASP A 542 -17.14 -21.66 31.46
CA ASP A 542 -18.01 -20.57 31.00
C ASP A 542 -18.87 -20.01 32.14
N ASP A 543 -18.86 -18.69 32.29
CA ASP A 543 -19.58 -17.98 33.35
C ASP A 543 -21.09 -18.19 33.32
N THR A 544 -21.67 -18.37 32.14
CA THR A 544 -23.12 -18.63 31.99
C THR A 544 -23.54 -20.01 32.47
N LEU A 545 -22.61 -20.98 32.45
CA LEU A 545 -22.84 -22.35 32.91
C LEU A 545 -22.52 -22.52 34.40
N ARG A 546 -21.88 -21.53 35.04
CA ARG A 546 -21.47 -21.58 36.46
C ARG A 546 -22.61 -21.99 37.41
N PRO A 547 -23.86 -21.49 37.29
CA PRO A 547 -24.96 -21.91 38.17
C PRO A 547 -25.32 -23.40 38.03
N LEU A 548 -25.22 -23.95 36.82
CA LEU A 548 -25.45 -25.37 36.55
C LEU A 548 -24.33 -26.22 37.16
N VAL A 549 -23.07 -25.81 36.98
CA VAL A 549 -21.90 -26.48 37.59
C VAL A 549 -22.02 -26.53 39.11
N GLN A 550 -22.47 -25.43 39.72
CA GLN A 550 -22.69 -25.35 41.16
C GLN A 550 -23.80 -26.31 41.60
N ALA A 551 -24.95 -26.32 40.91
CA ALA A 551 -26.05 -27.24 41.21
C ALA A 551 -25.62 -28.71 41.10
N CYS A 552 -24.80 -29.06 40.10
CA CYS A 552 -24.23 -30.39 39.94
C CYS A 552 -23.33 -30.80 41.12
N ARG A 553 -22.47 -29.88 41.58
CA ARG A 553 -21.59 -30.13 42.74
C ARG A 553 -22.37 -30.29 44.04
N GLU A 554 -23.30 -29.37 44.32
CA GLU A 554 -24.12 -29.38 45.53
C GLU A 554 -25.07 -30.60 45.55
N GLY A 555 -25.70 -30.92 44.43
CA GLY A 555 -26.56 -32.09 44.28
C GLY A 555 -25.81 -33.39 44.49
N SER A 556 -24.60 -33.52 43.91
CA SER A 556 -23.72 -34.68 44.10
C SER A 556 -23.32 -34.89 45.57
N GLN A 557 -22.90 -33.81 46.25
CA GLN A 557 -22.58 -33.85 47.68
C GLN A 557 -23.80 -34.23 48.54
N THR A 558 -24.96 -33.64 48.25
CA THR A 558 -26.21 -33.92 48.97
C THR A 558 -26.68 -35.35 48.77
N LEU A 559 -26.58 -35.89 47.55
CA LEU A 559 -26.87 -37.29 47.27
C LEU A 559 -25.89 -38.22 47.98
N ALA A 560 -24.59 -37.92 47.99
CA ALA A 560 -23.60 -38.70 48.74
C ALA A 560 -23.95 -38.78 50.24
N THR A 561 -24.28 -37.65 50.87
CA THR A 561 -24.72 -37.60 52.27
C THR A 561 -25.99 -38.43 52.50
N ARG A 562 -27.02 -38.30 51.65
CA ARG A 562 -28.25 -39.08 51.75
C ARG A 562 -28.00 -40.59 51.58
N ARG A 563 -27.08 -40.98 50.69
CA ARG A 563 -26.66 -42.37 50.50
C ARG A 563 -25.98 -42.94 51.73
N GLU A 564 -25.07 -42.18 52.33
CA GLU A 564 -24.41 -42.58 53.56
C GLU A 564 -25.42 -42.76 54.70
N GLU A 565 -26.37 -41.83 54.83
CA GLU A 565 -27.40 -41.92 55.88
C GLU A 565 -28.40 -43.07 55.63
N ALA A 566 -28.81 -43.31 54.38
CA ALA A 566 -29.69 -44.42 54.03
C ALA A 566 -29.01 -45.78 54.29
N ARG A 567 -27.73 -45.92 53.89
CA ARG A 567 -26.92 -47.12 54.19
C ARG A 567 -26.74 -47.31 55.69
N CYS A 568 -26.49 -46.23 56.43
CA CYS A 568 -26.40 -46.24 57.89
C CYS A 568 -27.71 -46.73 58.53
N LYS A 569 -28.87 -46.25 58.08
CA LYS A 569 -30.19 -46.72 58.57
C LYS A 569 -30.43 -48.20 58.23
N GLN A 570 -30.07 -48.65 57.02
CA GLN A 570 -30.20 -50.04 56.63
C GLN A 570 -29.28 -50.94 57.47
N ALA A 571 -28.03 -50.53 57.69
CA ALA A 571 -27.07 -51.24 58.53
C ALA A 571 -27.52 -51.30 60.00
N LEU A 572 -28.04 -50.19 60.54
CA LEU A 572 -28.63 -50.16 61.88
C LEU A 572 -29.79 -51.14 62.01
N LYS A 573 -30.72 -51.15 61.05
CA LYS A 573 -31.84 -52.10 61.04
C LYS A 573 -31.35 -53.54 60.92
N ALA A 574 -30.38 -53.81 60.05
CA ALA A 574 -29.78 -55.13 59.87
C ALA A 574 -28.93 -55.57 61.08
N SER A 575 -28.44 -54.63 61.89
CA SER A 575 -27.63 -54.94 63.07
C SER A 575 -28.41 -55.70 64.14
N GLY A 576 -29.74 -55.60 64.17
CA GLY A 576 -30.56 -56.23 65.22
C GLY A 576 -30.43 -55.59 66.61
N ALA A 577 -29.75 -54.43 66.74
CA ALA A 577 -29.75 -53.66 67.98
C ALA A 577 -31.16 -53.14 68.29
N GLY A 578 -31.70 -53.46 69.48
CA GLY A 578 -32.93 -52.84 69.97
C GLY A 578 -32.76 -51.34 70.23
N ASP A 579 -33.86 -50.58 70.30
CA ASP A 579 -33.85 -49.11 70.36
C ASP A 579 -32.93 -48.52 71.44
N GLY A 580 -32.88 -49.15 72.62
CA GLY A 580 -32.00 -48.73 73.72
C GLY A 580 -30.50 -48.93 73.45
N LEU A 581 -30.13 -50.01 72.75
CA LEU A 581 -28.74 -50.28 72.37
C LEU A 581 -28.32 -49.46 71.14
N ALA A 582 -29.21 -49.31 70.15
CA ALA A 582 -28.94 -48.53 68.94
C ALA A 582 -28.69 -47.04 69.22
N ALA A 583 -29.38 -46.47 70.20
CA ALA A 583 -29.18 -45.10 70.70
C ALA A 583 -28.08 -44.97 71.76
N GLY A 584 -27.49 -46.09 72.20
CA GLY A 584 -26.53 -46.16 73.29
C GLY A 584 -25.06 -46.12 72.88
N THR A 585 -24.19 -46.41 73.84
CA THR A 585 -22.73 -46.48 73.69
C THR A 585 -22.19 -47.87 74.04
N ILE A 586 -21.09 -48.25 73.39
CA ILE A 586 -20.29 -49.45 73.71
C ILE A 586 -18.90 -49.04 74.16
N ARG A 587 -18.52 -49.50 75.35
CA ARG A 587 -17.20 -49.36 75.95
C ARG A 587 -16.33 -50.58 75.66
N THR A 588 -15.03 -50.36 75.55
CA THR A 588 -14.03 -51.43 75.31
C THR A 588 -13.89 -52.36 76.50
N SER A 589 -14.18 -51.86 77.70
CA SER A 589 -14.33 -52.63 78.95
C SER A 589 -15.22 -51.87 79.93
N ALA A 590 -15.66 -52.51 81.01
CA ALA A 590 -16.46 -51.86 82.06
C ALA A 590 -15.69 -50.73 82.78
N ALA A 591 -14.34 -50.78 82.77
CA ALA A 591 -13.47 -49.76 83.39
C ALA A 591 -13.17 -48.57 82.46
N ALA A 592 -13.48 -48.67 81.16
CA ALA A 592 -13.23 -47.58 80.22
C ALA A 592 -14.11 -46.37 80.55
N GLN A 593 -13.52 -45.17 80.54
CA GLN A 593 -14.22 -43.93 80.90
C GLN A 593 -15.13 -43.39 79.79
N THR A 594 -14.88 -43.78 78.54
CA THR A 594 -15.64 -43.31 77.37
C THR A 594 -16.16 -44.48 76.55
N GLY A 595 -17.38 -44.34 76.06
CA GLY A 595 -18.04 -45.31 75.16
C GLY A 595 -18.22 -44.73 73.76
N LEU A 596 -18.16 -45.60 72.75
CA LEU A 596 -18.41 -45.23 71.36
C LEU A 596 -19.89 -45.40 71.03
N PRO A 597 -20.54 -44.41 70.40
CA PRO A 597 -21.94 -44.55 70.01
C PRO A 597 -22.15 -45.76 69.09
N VAL A 598 -23.11 -46.63 69.41
CA VAL A 598 -23.42 -47.84 68.62
C VAL A 598 -23.75 -47.47 67.18
N ARG A 599 -24.50 -46.39 66.98
CA ARG A 599 -24.77 -45.82 65.65
C ARG A 599 -23.49 -45.49 64.86
N LYS A 600 -22.46 -44.95 65.50
CA LYS A 600 -21.18 -44.66 64.81
C LYS A 600 -20.46 -45.95 64.44
N LEU A 601 -20.44 -46.94 65.32
CA LEU A 601 -19.82 -48.25 65.07
C LEU A 601 -20.48 -48.99 63.91
N VAL A 602 -21.80 -49.07 63.90
CA VAL A 602 -22.56 -49.78 62.85
C VAL A 602 -22.46 -49.05 61.51
N CYS A 603 -22.63 -47.72 61.50
CA CYS A 603 -22.64 -46.96 60.27
C CYS A 603 -21.23 -46.77 59.68
N GLY A 604 -20.21 -46.58 60.51
CA GLY A 604 -18.83 -46.52 60.06
C GLY A 604 -18.32 -47.89 59.61
N GLY A 605 -18.74 -48.99 60.26
CA GLY A 605 -18.54 -50.35 59.78
C GLY A 605 -19.16 -50.56 58.39
N ALA A 606 -20.43 -50.18 58.19
CA ALA A 606 -21.10 -50.32 56.90
C ALA A 606 -20.42 -49.53 55.77
N ARG A 607 -19.86 -48.34 56.05
CA ARG A 607 -19.04 -47.58 55.10
C ARG A 607 -17.77 -48.33 54.67
N GLN A 608 -17.20 -49.12 55.58
CA GLN A 608 -16.01 -49.95 55.36
C GLN A 608 -16.35 -51.37 54.86
N ARG A 609 -17.63 -51.64 54.51
CA ARG A 609 -18.15 -52.98 54.14
C ARG A 609 -18.03 -54.04 55.26
N VAL A 610 -17.98 -53.59 56.52
CA VAL A 610 -17.97 -54.44 57.72
C VAL A 610 -19.37 -54.44 58.33
N SER A 611 -19.94 -55.62 58.57
CA SER A 611 -21.26 -55.75 59.21
C SER A 611 -21.12 -55.89 60.72
N VAL A 612 -21.69 -54.96 61.47
CA VAL A 612 -21.75 -55.01 62.94
C VAL A 612 -23.18 -55.38 63.34
N THR A 613 -23.32 -56.49 64.07
CA THR A 613 -24.61 -57.06 64.47
C THR A 613 -24.64 -57.31 65.97
N PHE A 614 -25.85 -57.37 66.54
CA PHE A 614 -26.10 -57.49 67.96
C PHE A 614 -27.08 -58.64 68.24
N PRO A 615 -26.67 -59.90 68.03
CA PRO A 615 -27.55 -61.04 68.27
C PRO A 615 -27.77 -61.27 69.77
N THR A 616 -28.95 -61.77 70.12
CA THR A 616 -29.26 -62.31 71.45
C THR A 616 -29.27 -63.83 71.41
N SER A 617 -28.77 -64.48 72.47
CA SER A 617 -28.83 -65.95 72.63
C SER A 617 -29.31 -66.30 74.03
N GLY A 618 -30.22 -67.27 74.15
CA GLY A 618 -30.85 -67.71 75.41
C GLY A 618 -32.35 -67.40 75.49
N MET A 619 -33.06 -68.03 76.44
CA MET A 619 -34.50 -67.82 76.65
C MET A 619 -34.79 -66.78 77.75
N LEU A 620 -35.67 -65.82 77.49
CA LEU A 620 -36.25 -64.88 78.47
C LEU A 620 -35.20 -64.21 79.38
N TRP A 621 -35.21 -64.50 80.69
CA TRP A 621 -34.33 -63.90 81.71
C TRP A 621 -32.86 -64.34 81.69
N TRP A 622 -32.46 -65.34 80.90
CA TRP A 622 -31.04 -65.72 80.70
C TRP A 622 -30.46 -65.21 79.37
N SER A 623 -31.18 -64.33 78.66
CA SER A 623 -30.73 -63.84 77.35
C SER A 623 -29.41 -63.07 77.49
N LYS A 624 -28.37 -63.55 76.80
CA LYS A 624 -27.11 -62.85 76.65
C LYS A 624 -27.14 -62.02 75.37
N GLN A 625 -26.64 -60.79 75.47
CA GLN A 625 -26.49 -59.88 74.35
C GLN A 625 -25.06 -59.94 73.84
N TYR A 626 -24.89 -60.02 72.52
CA TYR A 626 -23.58 -60.07 71.89
C TYR A 626 -23.39 -58.90 70.95
N MET A 627 -22.12 -58.56 70.69
CA MET A 627 -21.69 -57.74 69.57
C MET A 627 -20.87 -58.63 68.64
N GLN A 628 -21.25 -58.71 67.37
CA GLN A 628 -20.62 -59.55 66.37
C GLN A 628 -20.25 -58.73 65.15
N ILE A 629 -18.97 -58.76 64.78
CA ILE A 629 -18.40 -58.05 63.62
C ILE A 629 -18.10 -59.10 62.55
N HIS A 630 -18.59 -58.86 61.33
CA HIS A 630 -18.28 -59.64 60.14
C HIS A 630 -17.48 -58.77 59.16
N LEU A 631 -16.28 -59.22 58.83
CA LEU A 631 -15.46 -58.59 57.81
C LEU A 631 -15.98 -58.92 56.40
N PRO A 632 -15.76 -58.05 55.41
CA PRO A 632 -16.14 -58.32 54.03
C PRO A 632 -15.48 -59.61 53.51
N GLU A 633 -16.21 -60.38 52.71
CA GLU A 633 -15.63 -61.53 52.00
C GLU A 633 -14.59 -61.05 50.99
N GLU A 634 -13.33 -61.44 51.18
CA GLU A 634 -12.30 -61.32 50.15
C GLU A 634 -12.39 -62.53 49.23
N ALA A 635 -12.41 -62.31 47.91
CA ALA A 635 -12.57 -63.36 46.88
C ALA A 635 -11.51 -64.48 46.91
N ARG A 636 -10.51 -64.41 47.81
CA ARG A 636 -9.44 -65.40 47.99
C ARG A 636 -9.40 -66.04 49.37
N GLN A 637 -10.26 -65.67 50.32
CA GLN A 637 -10.28 -66.22 51.67
C GLN A 637 -11.72 -66.54 52.11
N THR A 638 -12.05 -67.82 52.16
CA THR A 638 -13.14 -68.36 52.98
C THR A 638 -12.54 -69.13 54.16
N PRO A 639 -13.03 -68.94 55.39
CA PRO A 639 -14.26 -68.23 55.78
C PRO A 639 -14.07 -66.74 56.14
N SER A 640 -15.13 -65.94 55.97
CA SER A 640 -15.21 -64.53 56.38
C SER A 640 -14.84 -64.34 57.86
N GLY A 641 -13.88 -63.46 58.14
CA GLY A 641 -13.43 -63.16 59.50
C GLY A 641 -14.57 -62.63 60.37
N THR A 642 -14.84 -63.30 61.48
CA THR A 642 -15.92 -62.99 62.42
C THR A 642 -15.38 -62.91 63.83
N ILE A 643 -15.76 -61.87 64.57
CA ILE A 643 -15.41 -61.72 65.99
C ILE A 643 -16.67 -61.43 66.78
N ARG A 644 -16.91 -62.21 67.84
CA ARG A 644 -18.11 -62.13 68.68
C ARG A 644 -17.72 -61.92 70.14
N TRP A 645 -18.23 -60.84 70.71
CA TRP A 645 -18.07 -60.47 72.11
C TRP A 645 -19.39 -60.58 72.86
N LEU A 646 -19.32 -61.01 74.11
CA LEU A 646 -20.38 -60.79 75.09
C LEU A 646 -20.39 -59.30 75.49
N ILE A 647 -21.58 -58.70 75.49
CA ILE A 647 -21.78 -57.33 76.00
C ILE A 647 -22.74 -57.33 77.19
N GLU A 648 -22.39 -56.53 78.19
CA GLU A 648 -23.17 -56.39 79.43
C GLU A 648 -23.43 -54.91 79.75
N PRO A 649 -24.57 -54.56 80.37
CA PRO A 649 -24.90 -53.19 80.72
C PRO A 649 -23.98 -52.67 81.82
N VAL A 650 -23.42 -51.47 81.63
CA VAL A 650 -22.57 -50.81 82.63
C VAL A 650 -23.46 -50.25 83.73
N GLY A 651 -23.31 -50.75 84.96
CA GLY A 651 -24.08 -50.29 86.12
C GLY A 651 -25.60 -50.45 85.97
N GLY A 652 -26.08 -51.40 85.16
CA GLY A 652 -27.51 -51.62 84.89
C GLY A 652 -28.14 -50.63 83.89
N SER A 653 -27.33 -49.82 83.20
CA SER A 653 -27.79 -48.90 82.16
C SER A 653 -28.39 -49.63 80.95
N LYS A 654 -29.50 -49.12 80.40
CA LYS A 654 -30.08 -49.63 79.15
C LYS A 654 -29.40 -49.07 77.89
N SER A 655 -28.61 -48.02 78.03
CA SER A 655 -28.00 -47.27 76.93
C SER A 655 -26.47 -47.26 76.95
N ASP A 656 -25.83 -47.98 77.88
CA ASP A 656 -24.38 -48.03 77.97
C ASP A 656 -23.92 -49.46 78.30
N TRP A 657 -23.10 -50.00 77.42
CA TRP A 657 -22.74 -51.41 77.38
C TRP A 657 -21.23 -51.55 77.33
N ALA A 658 -20.69 -52.60 77.93
CA ALA A 658 -19.27 -52.90 77.88
C ALA A 658 -19.02 -54.27 77.27
N LEU A 659 -17.97 -54.37 76.47
CA LEU A 659 -17.44 -55.64 75.99
C LEU A 659 -16.74 -56.33 77.16
N THR A 660 -17.20 -57.52 77.54
CA THR A 660 -16.71 -58.22 78.73
C THR A 660 -15.78 -59.36 78.39
N ARG A 661 -16.11 -60.15 77.37
CA ARG A 661 -15.30 -61.30 76.94
C ARG A 661 -15.52 -61.61 75.46
N ILE A 662 -14.46 -62.01 74.76
CA ILE A 662 -14.57 -62.62 73.43
C ILE A 662 -15.12 -64.04 73.59
N GLU A 663 -16.28 -64.32 73.01
CA GLU A 663 -16.92 -65.63 73.04
C GLU A 663 -16.40 -66.53 71.93
N SER A 664 -16.26 -65.98 70.72
CA SER A 664 -15.72 -66.69 69.57
C SER A 664 -15.05 -65.73 68.59
N LYS A 665 -13.98 -66.18 67.94
CA LYS A 665 -13.32 -65.46 66.85
C LYS A 665 -12.84 -66.47 65.79
N THR A 666 -12.98 -66.13 64.52
CA THR A 666 -12.41 -66.93 63.41
C THR A 666 -11.11 -66.33 62.88
N ILE A 667 -10.75 -65.13 63.35
CA ILE A 667 -9.51 -64.43 63.06
C ILE A 667 -8.95 -63.82 64.34
N ASP A 668 -7.63 -63.63 64.41
CA ASP A 668 -7.03 -62.83 65.47
C ASP A 668 -7.33 -61.34 65.29
N LEU A 669 -7.43 -60.63 66.41
CA LEU A 669 -7.64 -59.18 66.38
C LEU A 669 -6.40 -58.52 65.76
N PRO A 670 -6.53 -57.83 64.61
CA PRO A 670 -5.38 -57.25 63.91
C PRO A 670 -4.77 -56.07 64.69
N VAL A 671 -5.51 -55.50 65.62
CA VAL A 671 -5.13 -54.39 66.51
C VAL A 671 -5.85 -54.54 67.86
N PRO A 672 -5.40 -53.86 68.92
CA PRO A 672 -6.14 -53.78 70.18
C PRO A 672 -7.61 -53.41 69.95
N GLN A 673 -8.50 -54.02 70.74
CA GLN A 673 -9.96 -53.85 70.61
C GLN A 673 -10.40 -52.38 70.61
N GLU A 674 -9.70 -51.53 71.36
CA GLU A 674 -9.93 -50.08 71.41
C GLU A 674 -9.70 -49.40 70.07
N ILE A 675 -8.61 -49.77 69.39
CA ILE A 675 -8.26 -49.26 68.07
C ILE A 675 -9.25 -49.79 67.03
N LEU A 676 -9.65 -51.07 67.12
CA LEU A 676 -10.62 -51.66 66.19
C LEU A 676 -11.98 -50.95 66.27
N LEU A 677 -12.49 -50.71 67.47
CA LEU A 677 -13.78 -50.04 67.64
C LEU A 677 -13.71 -48.56 67.28
N ALA A 678 -12.64 -47.85 67.68
CA ALA A 678 -12.41 -46.48 67.24
C ALA A 678 -12.36 -46.38 65.70
N CYS A 679 -11.77 -47.38 65.06
CA CYS A 679 -11.66 -47.47 63.62
C CYS A 679 -13.01 -47.65 62.91
N LEU A 680 -13.85 -48.55 63.43
CA LEU A 680 -15.21 -48.74 62.94
C LEU A 680 -16.09 -47.52 63.23
N ALA A 681 -15.83 -46.79 64.31
CA ALA A 681 -16.50 -45.53 64.61
C ALA A 681 -15.94 -44.31 63.83
N GLN A 682 -14.93 -44.52 62.97
CA GLN A 682 -14.22 -43.48 62.20
C GLN A 682 -13.63 -42.37 63.10
N GLN A 683 -13.13 -42.72 64.28
CA GLN A 683 -12.33 -41.86 65.14
C GLN A 683 -10.85 -42.21 64.97
N GLY A 684 -10.12 -41.41 64.20
CA GLY A 684 -8.68 -41.61 63.91
C GLY A 684 -8.38 -42.11 62.49
N PHE A 685 -7.10 -42.32 62.18
CA PHE A 685 -6.65 -42.81 60.88
C PHE A 685 -6.83 -44.33 60.78
N CYS A 686 -7.69 -44.75 59.87
CA CYS A 686 -7.89 -46.15 59.50
C CYS A 686 -7.59 -46.34 58.03
N ARG A 687 -6.74 -47.32 57.73
CA ARG A 687 -6.55 -47.87 56.40
C ARG A 687 -6.92 -49.33 56.41
#